data_AF-A0A363T0U4-F1
#
_entry.id   AF-A0A363T0U4-F1
#
_cell.length_a   1.000
_cell.length_b   1.000
_cell.length_c   1.000
_cell.angle_alpha   90.00
_cell.angle_beta   90.00
_cell.angle_gamma   90.00
#
_symmetry.space_group_name_H-M   'P 1'
#
loop_
_entity.id
_entity.type
_entity.pdbx_description
1 polymer ?
#
loop_
_entity_poly.entity_id
_entity_poly.type
_entity_poly.pdbx_seq_one_letter_code
_entity_poly.pdbx_strand_id
1 'polypeptide(L)'
;MKKFQILLSVIMIATQACSVAIKNPTGVPSSSAPVVLSSATLQPTSVPTASPNPTFTPTPVPEAYVASADQALFNGDYDTALAEYTSALATTADPAIQAAGMLGQGRIYLLRNDFPNALSAFRQVTDNYPGYSQAADAWYYLGETFIQLDRFSEAAEAFASYLAIRPGILDAFMNERRGDAYTAGGDYSSALAAYISATQSPRLATNFDLELKLAQTYSILGDYATAGVVYDDVFNRTTSQDIKAQIDYARGQMYTAQGQTDQATTAYVDAVINYPQTYYAYLALVELVNSGYPVSELQRGIVDFNAGQYGVALSAFDRYIALNPSDSSTAQYYQGLILRDQEDLEGALSSWDAVIQGDATSPVWDSAWEDKAYTQWAYQEDYAAAEKTLLDVVAAAPSHPRAAEFLFDAGRVAERDDRLADAAQIWQRIATEYPNSDYVYRAAFLAGMCYYRLGDYPSAQTIFWQAQTLATSPAQRAGAYFWLGKTQAAQGDSDTAKSTWQQAASIDPTGYYSERARDLANDRLPFTPPATIDLGLDRESELRQAEQWMQNTFQFPASADFSVPGPLASDPRFIRGQEFWRLGLYDHAEAEFNNLRDEAVGNPLTSYRLAVYLSDLGMYRQAILAARQVLDLAGLDDAGTLTAPVLFSHIRFGAYYPDLVAPIAQAYSFDPLFVWSTIRQESLFDPSIQSSAGAYGLMQIMPATGENIVSRLGWPADFTQSDLLRPKVNLTLGQDYLADQRDNLGGDLYAALAAYNGGPGNAAAWQALAKGDPDLFVEIIRYDETRQYLMGIYEVFSIYSRLYARGQ
;
A
#
# COMPACT_ATOMS: atom_id res chain seq x y z
N MET A 1 -4.64 -14.03 -1.31
CA MET A 1 -5.86 -13.45 -0.70
C MET A 1 -5.77 -13.52 0.82
N LYS A 2 -4.80 -12.81 1.41
CA LYS A 2 -4.46 -12.85 2.85
C LYS A 2 -4.63 -11.45 3.45
N LYS A 3 -5.18 -11.36 4.66
CA LYS A 3 -5.61 -10.16 5.43
C LYS A 3 -7.04 -9.68 5.16
N PHE A 4 -8.00 -10.60 5.23
CA PHE A 4 -9.36 -10.24 5.63
C PHE A 4 -9.46 -10.42 7.16
N GLN A 5 -10.11 -9.47 7.84
CA GLN A 5 -10.53 -9.53 9.25
C GLN A 5 -9.43 -9.29 10.31
N ILE A 6 -9.23 -8.01 10.67
CA ILE A 6 -9.15 -7.46 12.05
C ILE A 6 -9.22 -5.90 12.02
N LEU A 7 -9.70 -5.29 10.92
CA LEU A 7 -9.92 -3.83 10.84
C LEU A 7 -11.32 -3.46 10.33
N LEU A 8 -12.32 -4.29 10.65
CA LEU A 8 -13.67 -4.20 10.08
C LEU A 8 -14.70 -3.43 10.93
N SER A 9 -14.23 -2.58 11.86
CA SER A 9 -15.14 -1.74 12.67
C SER A 9 -15.02 -0.23 12.42
N VAL A 10 -14.13 0.24 11.53
CA VAL A 10 -13.97 1.69 11.24
C VAL A 10 -14.09 2.03 9.74
N ILE A 11 -14.15 1.07 8.83
CA ILE A 11 -14.23 1.31 7.37
C ILE A 11 -15.47 0.64 6.77
N MET A 12 -16.65 0.93 7.32
CA MET A 12 -17.93 0.65 6.66
C MET A 12 -18.82 1.90 6.60
N ILE A 13 -18.23 3.04 6.24
CA ILE A 13 -18.96 4.19 5.68
C ILE A 13 -18.11 4.78 4.54
N ALA A 14 -18.11 4.11 3.39
CA ALA A 14 -17.58 4.68 2.14
C ALA A 14 -18.41 4.31 0.90
N THR A 15 -19.57 3.66 1.05
CA THR A 15 -20.36 3.18 -0.10
C THR A 15 -21.81 3.70 -0.16
N GLN A 16 -22.21 4.65 0.69
CA GLN A 16 -23.46 5.41 0.47
C GLN A 16 -23.26 6.91 0.72
N ALA A 17 -22.59 7.58 -0.22
CA ALA A 17 -22.70 9.02 -0.41
C ALA A 17 -22.72 9.36 -1.92
N CYS A 18 -23.39 8.54 -2.72
CA CYS A 18 -23.81 8.93 -4.06
C CYS A 18 -25.25 9.44 -3.97
N SER A 19 -25.42 10.73 -4.31
CA SER A 19 -26.66 11.50 -4.47
C SER A 19 -27.12 12.39 -3.31
N VAL A 20 -26.31 13.39 -2.96
CA VAL A 20 -26.85 14.65 -2.41
C VAL A 20 -26.96 15.67 -3.55
N ALA A 21 -28.20 15.97 -3.96
CA ALA A 21 -28.48 17.07 -4.86
C ALA A 21 -28.20 18.40 -4.13
N ILE A 22 -27.14 19.10 -4.55
CA ILE A 22 -26.81 20.44 -4.05
C ILE A 22 -27.92 21.40 -4.49
N LYS A 23 -28.72 21.88 -3.52
CA LYS A 23 -29.61 23.03 -3.70
C LYS A 23 -28.77 24.29 -3.78
N ASN A 24 -28.75 24.93 -4.95
CA ASN A 24 -28.10 26.23 -5.16
C ASN A 24 -28.66 27.31 -4.21
N PRO A 25 -27.83 27.95 -3.35
CA PRO A 25 -28.18 29.22 -2.74
C PRO A 25 -27.90 30.33 -3.76
N THR A 26 -28.97 31.02 -4.18
CA THR A 26 -28.89 32.24 -4.96
C THR A 26 -28.28 33.38 -4.14
N GLY A 27 -27.21 34.00 -4.65
CA GLY A 27 -26.81 35.37 -4.30
C GLY A 27 -25.44 35.51 -3.63
N VAL A 28 -24.38 35.67 -4.44
CA VAL A 28 -23.10 36.26 -4.01
C VAL A 28 -22.73 37.38 -5.00
N PRO A 29 -22.32 38.57 -4.54
CA PRO A 29 -21.88 39.66 -5.40
C PRO A 29 -20.47 39.43 -5.96
N SER A 30 -20.21 40.08 -7.09
CA SER A 30 -19.05 40.04 -7.99
C SER A 30 -17.65 39.98 -7.37
N SER A 31 -16.91 38.94 -7.78
CA SER A 31 -15.59 38.95 -8.44
C SER A 31 -14.50 39.90 -7.91
N SER A 32 -13.51 39.32 -7.23
CA SER A 32 -12.09 39.68 -7.36
C SER A 32 -11.36 38.59 -8.16
N ALA A 33 -10.39 39.00 -8.98
CA ALA A 33 -9.74 38.18 -10.01
C ALA A 33 -8.92 37.00 -9.44
N PRO A 34 -8.76 35.89 -10.20
CA PRO A 34 -7.95 34.75 -9.80
C PRO A 34 -6.45 35.13 -9.75
N VAL A 35 -5.78 34.70 -8.68
CA VAL A 35 -4.32 34.72 -8.58
C VAL A 35 -3.78 33.61 -9.47
N VAL A 36 -3.10 33.99 -10.55
CA VAL A 36 -2.37 33.07 -11.43
C VAL A 36 -1.10 32.63 -10.71
N LEU A 37 -1.02 31.35 -10.32
CA LEU A 37 0.24 30.73 -9.89
C LEU A 37 1.14 30.59 -11.11
N SER A 38 2.36 31.16 -11.06
CA SER A 38 3.31 31.07 -12.16
C SER A 38 3.84 29.65 -12.29
N SER A 39 3.63 29.02 -13.45
CA SER A 39 4.28 27.78 -13.85
C SER A 39 5.80 27.96 -13.89
N ALA A 40 6.56 27.07 -13.24
CA ALA A 40 7.99 26.96 -13.46
C ALA A 40 8.24 26.62 -14.95
N THR A 41 8.91 27.53 -15.66
CA THR A 41 9.31 27.29 -17.05
C THR A 41 10.53 26.39 -17.10
N LEU A 42 10.40 25.21 -17.68
CA LEU A 42 11.54 24.43 -18.17
C LEU A 42 12.23 25.26 -19.27
N GLN A 43 13.39 25.86 -18.97
CA GLN A 43 14.16 26.59 -19.98
C GLN A 43 15.16 25.68 -20.70
N PRO A 44 15.16 25.68 -22.05
CA PRO A 44 16.28 25.17 -22.83
C PRO A 44 17.47 26.14 -22.79
N THR A 45 18.67 25.58 -22.83
CA THR A 45 19.97 26.27 -22.83
C THR A 45 20.09 27.31 -23.96
N SER A 46 20.67 28.48 -23.65
CA SER A 46 20.83 29.60 -24.59
C SER A 46 22.27 29.78 -25.07
N VAL A 47 22.48 29.63 -26.39
CA VAL A 47 23.41 30.43 -27.21
C VAL A 47 22.79 30.55 -28.62
N PRO A 48 22.64 31.75 -29.21
CA PRO A 48 22.09 31.89 -30.55
C PRO A 48 23.17 31.50 -31.57
N THR A 49 23.05 30.30 -32.13
CA THR A 49 23.85 29.86 -33.27
C THR A 49 22.91 29.78 -34.49
N ALA A 50 23.40 30.19 -35.65
CA ALA A 50 22.65 30.27 -36.91
C ALA A 50 21.76 29.03 -37.15
N SER A 51 20.55 29.22 -37.68
CA SER A 51 19.62 28.13 -38.05
C SER A 51 20.40 27.01 -38.75
N PRO A 52 20.50 25.81 -38.15
CA PRO A 52 20.96 24.67 -38.90
C PRO A 52 19.92 24.38 -39.98
N ASN A 53 20.38 24.11 -41.20
CA ASN A 53 19.58 23.36 -42.17
C ASN A 53 18.96 22.15 -41.46
N PRO A 54 17.77 21.63 -41.87
CA PRO A 54 17.18 20.45 -41.27
C PRO A 54 18.22 19.33 -41.23
N THR A 55 18.82 19.14 -40.06
CA THR A 55 19.71 18.03 -39.79
C THR A 55 18.78 16.84 -39.74
N PHE A 56 18.90 15.94 -40.71
CA PHE A 56 18.28 14.63 -40.60
C PHE A 56 18.65 14.09 -39.22
N THR A 57 17.68 13.96 -38.32
CA THR A 57 17.86 13.15 -37.11
C THR A 57 18.28 11.78 -37.65
N PRO A 58 19.49 11.29 -37.36
CA PRO A 58 19.90 9.98 -37.86
C PRO A 58 18.83 8.99 -37.44
N THR A 59 18.33 8.19 -38.39
CA THR A 59 17.43 7.08 -38.07
C THR A 59 18.06 6.30 -36.92
N PRO A 60 17.35 6.11 -35.78
CA PRO A 60 17.87 5.33 -34.67
C PRO A 60 18.46 4.00 -35.16
N VAL A 61 19.58 3.60 -34.57
CA VAL A 61 20.11 2.26 -34.83
C VAL A 61 19.10 1.20 -34.35
N PRO A 62 18.95 0.06 -35.03
CA PRO A 62 17.92 -0.94 -34.72
C PRO A 62 17.83 -1.37 -33.25
N GLU A 63 18.95 -1.39 -32.53
CA GLU A 63 19.02 -1.70 -31.10
C GLU A 63 18.32 -0.65 -30.22
N ALA A 64 18.35 0.63 -30.63
CA ALA A 64 17.68 1.70 -29.92
C ALA A 64 16.15 1.56 -29.98
N TYR A 65 15.62 1.02 -31.09
CA TYR A 65 14.20 0.72 -31.21
C TYR A 65 13.75 -0.37 -30.23
N VAL A 66 14.54 -1.44 -30.08
CA VAL A 66 14.23 -2.50 -29.08
C VAL A 66 14.27 -1.96 -27.66
N ALA A 67 15.29 -1.19 -27.30
CA ALA A 67 15.39 -0.60 -25.97
C ALA A 67 14.22 0.35 -25.66
N SER A 68 13.84 1.19 -26.63
CA SER A 68 12.67 2.07 -26.50
C SER A 68 11.37 1.26 -26.38
N ALA A 69 11.23 0.18 -27.15
CA ALA A 69 10.07 -0.71 -27.09
C ALA A 69 9.97 -1.44 -25.74
N ASP A 70 11.07 -1.95 -25.21
CA ASP A 70 11.14 -2.60 -23.90
C ASP A 70 10.74 -1.63 -22.77
N GLN A 71 11.24 -0.39 -22.82
CA GLN A 71 10.85 0.66 -21.87
C GLN A 71 9.36 1.01 -21.98
N ALA A 72 8.83 1.16 -23.19
CA ALA A 72 7.41 1.41 -23.41
C ALA A 72 6.54 0.24 -22.92
N LEU A 73 6.99 -1.01 -23.13
CA LEU A 73 6.32 -2.20 -22.63
C LEU A 73 6.31 -2.24 -21.10
N PHE A 74 7.44 -1.94 -20.46
CA PHE A 74 7.55 -1.81 -19.00
C PHE A 74 6.63 -0.71 -18.45
N ASN A 75 6.56 0.42 -19.14
CA ASN A 75 5.64 1.52 -18.81
C ASN A 75 4.16 1.18 -19.05
N GLY A 76 3.86 0.02 -19.64
CA GLY A 76 2.51 -0.39 -20.02
C GLY A 76 1.93 0.40 -21.21
N ASP A 77 2.79 1.07 -21.99
CA ASP A 77 2.45 1.78 -23.22
C ASP A 77 2.54 0.87 -24.44
N TYR A 78 1.59 -0.06 -24.53
CA TYR A 78 1.61 -1.13 -25.52
C TYR A 78 1.55 -0.65 -26.97
N ASP A 79 0.93 0.50 -27.25
CA ASP A 79 0.87 1.06 -28.60
C ASP A 79 2.24 1.55 -29.05
N THR A 80 2.92 2.33 -28.21
CA THR A 80 4.29 2.79 -28.46
C THR A 80 5.24 1.59 -28.56
N ALA A 81 5.15 0.63 -27.64
CA ALA A 81 5.99 -0.56 -27.67
C ALA A 81 5.84 -1.36 -28.98
N LEU A 82 4.60 -1.57 -29.44
CA LEU A 82 4.33 -2.30 -30.67
C LEU A 82 4.87 -1.57 -31.91
N ALA A 83 4.75 -0.24 -31.95
CA ALA A 83 5.27 0.58 -33.04
C ALA A 83 6.81 0.53 -33.11
N GLU A 84 7.48 0.58 -31.96
CA GLU A 84 8.94 0.53 -31.86
C GLU A 84 9.49 -0.85 -32.21
N TYR A 85 8.91 -1.95 -31.73
CA TYR A 85 9.31 -3.30 -32.16
C TYR A 85 9.08 -3.50 -33.67
N THR A 86 7.98 -2.98 -34.22
CA THR A 86 7.72 -3.06 -35.67
C THR A 86 8.79 -2.31 -36.46
N SER A 87 9.24 -1.16 -35.96
CA SER A 87 10.33 -0.38 -36.55
C SER A 87 11.67 -1.11 -36.46
N ALA A 88 11.97 -1.77 -35.34
CA ALA A 88 13.14 -2.63 -35.21
C ALA A 88 13.14 -3.76 -36.26
N LEU A 89 12.02 -4.48 -36.39
CA LEU A 89 11.89 -5.58 -37.35
C LEU A 89 11.99 -5.14 -38.82
N ALA A 90 11.56 -3.91 -39.13
CA ALA A 90 11.62 -3.37 -40.48
C ALA A 90 13.01 -2.86 -40.89
N THR A 91 13.89 -2.56 -39.92
CA THR A 91 15.15 -1.82 -40.16
C THR A 91 16.41 -2.69 -40.15
N THR A 92 16.33 -3.94 -39.70
CA THR A 92 17.49 -4.85 -39.66
C THR A 92 17.14 -6.29 -40.00
N ALA A 93 18.11 -7.05 -40.49
CA ALA A 93 18.03 -8.51 -40.64
C ALA A 93 18.86 -9.25 -39.57
N ASP A 94 19.38 -8.54 -38.57
CA ASP A 94 20.12 -9.13 -37.46
C ASP A 94 19.22 -10.13 -36.71
N PRO A 95 19.62 -11.42 -36.61
CA PRO A 95 18.78 -12.44 -35.98
C PRO A 95 18.44 -12.19 -34.50
N ALA A 96 19.34 -11.57 -33.73
CA ALA A 96 19.10 -11.29 -32.31
C ALA A 96 18.03 -10.20 -32.15
N ILE A 97 18.10 -9.16 -32.98
CA ILE A 97 17.11 -8.07 -32.99
C ILE A 97 15.77 -8.56 -33.54
N GLN A 98 15.78 -9.41 -34.57
CA GLN A 98 14.57 -10.05 -35.10
C GLN A 98 13.87 -10.90 -34.04
N ALA A 99 14.63 -11.76 -33.34
CA ALA A 99 14.09 -12.57 -32.25
C ALA A 99 13.54 -11.71 -31.10
N ALA A 100 14.24 -10.63 -30.71
CA ALA A 100 13.78 -9.71 -29.67
C ALA A 100 12.50 -8.97 -30.06
N GLY A 101 12.43 -8.45 -31.29
CA GLY A 101 11.24 -7.75 -31.80
C GLY A 101 10.02 -8.66 -31.86
N MET A 102 10.16 -9.89 -32.38
CA MET A 102 9.06 -10.87 -32.44
C MET A 102 8.62 -11.31 -31.04
N LEU A 103 9.55 -11.56 -30.12
CA LEU A 103 9.24 -11.86 -28.73
C LEU A 103 8.45 -10.73 -28.08
N GLY A 104 8.90 -9.48 -28.26
CA GLY A 104 8.24 -8.28 -27.75
C GLY A 104 6.82 -8.11 -28.29
N GLN A 105 6.63 -8.26 -29.61
CA GLN A 105 5.30 -8.24 -30.22
C GLN A 105 4.40 -9.35 -29.66
N GLY A 106 4.92 -10.58 -29.54
CA GLY A 106 4.19 -11.71 -28.96
C GLY A 106 3.72 -11.45 -27.53
N ARG A 107 4.57 -10.84 -26.69
CA ARG A 107 4.22 -10.43 -25.31
C ARG A 107 3.08 -9.42 -25.30
N ILE A 108 3.11 -8.42 -26.18
CA ILE A 108 2.04 -7.42 -26.31
C ILE A 108 0.73 -8.09 -26.75
N TYR A 109 0.77 -8.98 -27.73
CA TYR A 109 -0.41 -9.72 -28.18
C TYR A 109 -0.99 -10.58 -27.05
N LEU A 110 -0.15 -11.26 -26.28
CA LEU A 110 -0.59 -12.03 -25.11
C LEU A 110 -1.26 -11.14 -24.06
N LEU A 111 -0.66 -9.99 -23.72
CA LEU A 111 -1.22 -9.03 -22.77
C LEU A 111 -2.55 -8.41 -23.24
N ARG A 112 -2.79 -8.39 -24.54
CA ARG A 112 -4.05 -7.94 -25.16
C ARG A 112 -5.05 -9.09 -25.39
N ASN A 113 -4.75 -10.30 -24.92
CA ASN A 113 -5.53 -11.51 -25.18
C ASN A 113 -5.69 -11.86 -26.68
N ASP A 114 -4.79 -11.37 -27.53
CA ASP A 114 -4.70 -11.74 -28.95
C ASP A 114 -3.84 -13.01 -29.11
N PHE A 115 -4.39 -14.12 -28.61
CA PHE A 115 -3.69 -15.40 -28.57
C PHE A 115 -3.24 -15.93 -29.95
N PRO A 116 -3.98 -15.76 -31.06
CA PRO A 116 -3.52 -16.19 -32.38
C PRO A 116 -2.22 -15.49 -32.83
N ASN A 117 -2.14 -14.17 -32.67
CA ASN A 117 -0.93 -13.43 -33.04
C ASN A 117 0.21 -13.70 -32.05
N ALA A 118 -0.09 -13.86 -30.76
CA ALA A 118 0.89 -14.27 -29.75
C ALA A 118 1.54 -15.64 -30.10
N LEU A 119 0.72 -16.67 -30.38
CA LEU A 119 1.21 -17.98 -30.82
C LEU A 119 2.08 -17.89 -32.07
N SER A 120 1.65 -17.11 -33.07
CA SER A 120 2.41 -16.94 -34.31
C SER A 120 3.78 -16.32 -34.04
N ALA A 121 3.82 -15.24 -33.26
CA ALA A 121 5.05 -14.53 -32.93
C ALA A 121 6.03 -15.42 -32.14
N PHE A 122 5.56 -16.10 -31.09
CA PHE A 122 6.44 -16.96 -30.29
C PHE A 122 6.95 -18.17 -31.07
N ARG A 123 6.12 -18.80 -31.92
CA ARG A 123 6.57 -19.89 -32.79
C ARG A 123 7.62 -19.43 -33.79
N GLN A 124 7.47 -18.23 -34.36
CA GLN A 124 8.51 -17.68 -35.23
C GLN A 124 9.85 -17.54 -34.51
N VAL A 125 9.85 -17.19 -33.21
CA VAL A 125 11.06 -17.16 -32.40
C VAL A 125 11.63 -18.57 -32.19
N THR A 126 10.82 -19.53 -31.75
CA THR A 126 11.30 -20.90 -31.44
C THR A 126 11.77 -21.66 -32.68
N ASP A 127 11.12 -21.43 -33.83
CA ASP A 127 11.38 -22.19 -35.05
C ASP A 127 12.57 -21.62 -35.84
N ASN A 128 12.68 -20.28 -35.93
CA ASN A 128 13.70 -19.63 -36.75
C ASN A 128 14.95 -19.23 -35.96
N TYR A 129 14.84 -19.06 -34.63
CA TYR A 129 15.94 -18.57 -33.79
C TYR A 129 16.21 -19.47 -32.57
N PRO A 130 16.24 -20.82 -32.69
CA PRO A 130 16.34 -21.73 -31.54
C PRO A 130 17.65 -21.62 -30.74
N GLY A 131 18.70 -21.05 -31.34
CA GLY A 131 20.00 -20.83 -30.68
C GLY A 131 20.14 -19.50 -29.94
N TYR A 132 19.11 -18.64 -29.96
CA TYR A 132 19.14 -17.32 -29.34
C TYR A 132 18.48 -17.33 -27.96
N SER A 133 18.93 -16.43 -27.08
CA SER A 133 18.49 -16.37 -25.69
C SER A 133 16.97 -16.20 -25.52
N GLN A 134 16.33 -15.58 -26.52
CA GLN A 134 14.89 -15.29 -26.64
C GLN A 134 14.04 -16.55 -26.89
N ALA A 135 14.64 -17.64 -27.42
CA ALA A 135 13.89 -18.86 -27.69
C ALA A 135 13.35 -19.51 -26.41
N ALA A 136 14.11 -19.45 -25.31
CA ALA A 136 13.62 -19.90 -24.00
C ALA A 136 12.37 -19.10 -23.59
N ASP A 137 12.40 -17.77 -23.72
CA ASP A 137 11.30 -16.90 -23.29
C ASP A 137 10.06 -17.16 -24.12
N ALA A 138 10.23 -17.34 -25.43
CA ALA A 138 9.15 -17.70 -26.33
C ALA A 138 8.50 -19.04 -25.91
N TRP A 139 9.29 -20.04 -25.47
CA TRP A 139 8.72 -21.28 -24.92
C TRP A 139 7.94 -21.07 -23.62
N TYR A 140 8.42 -20.22 -22.72
CA TYR A 140 7.66 -19.85 -21.53
C TYR A 140 6.31 -19.21 -21.90
N TYR A 141 6.32 -18.19 -22.78
CA TYR A 141 5.09 -17.51 -23.18
C TYR A 141 4.18 -18.37 -24.06
N LEU A 142 4.70 -19.33 -24.82
CA LEU A 142 3.88 -20.37 -25.47
C LEU A 142 3.14 -21.20 -24.42
N GLY A 143 3.82 -21.58 -23.34
CA GLY A 143 3.20 -22.24 -22.19
C GLY A 143 2.04 -21.43 -21.62
N GLU A 144 2.27 -20.15 -21.32
CA GLU A 144 1.21 -19.22 -20.87
C GLU A 144 0.04 -19.15 -21.86
N THR A 145 0.35 -18.99 -23.14
CA THR A 145 -0.68 -18.86 -24.18
C THR A 145 -1.49 -20.15 -24.31
N PHE A 146 -0.88 -21.33 -24.17
CA PHE A 146 -1.60 -22.59 -24.19
C PHE A 146 -2.48 -22.79 -22.95
N ILE A 147 -2.09 -22.29 -21.77
CA ILE A 147 -2.97 -22.27 -20.59
C ILE A 147 -4.24 -21.48 -20.88
N GLN A 148 -4.12 -20.27 -21.46
CA GLN A 148 -5.29 -19.44 -21.80
C GLN A 148 -6.22 -20.07 -22.86
N LEU A 149 -5.71 -21.07 -23.60
CA LEU A 149 -6.46 -21.81 -24.62
C LEU A 149 -6.93 -23.19 -24.14
N ASP A 150 -6.80 -23.50 -22.85
CA ASP A 150 -7.09 -24.83 -22.25
C ASP A 150 -6.32 -26.00 -22.90
N ARG A 151 -5.14 -25.71 -23.49
CA ARG A 151 -4.27 -26.69 -24.16
C ARG A 151 -3.19 -27.19 -23.20
N PHE A 152 -3.62 -27.79 -22.10
CA PHE A 152 -2.79 -28.05 -20.94
C PHE A 152 -1.57 -28.96 -21.20
N SER A 153 -1.70 -30.00 -22.04
CA SER A 153 -0.57 -30.88 -22.38
C SER A 153 0.52 -30.12 -23.16
N GLU A 154 0.13 -29.26 -24.10
CA GLU A 154 1.07 -28.43 -24.86
C GLU A 154 1.70 -27.35 -23.99
N ALA A 155 0.96 -26.82 -23.02
CA ALA A 155 1.52 -25.90 -22.03
C ALA A 155 2.64 -26.57 -21.22
N ALA A 156 2.39 -27.79 -20.72
CA ALA A 156 3.39 -28.53 -19.95
C ALA A 156 4.62 -28.91 -20.78
N GLU A 157 4.45 -29.21 -22.07
CA GLU A 157 5.56 -29.46 -23.01
C GLU A 157 6.36 -28.19 -23.29
N ALA A 158 5.71 -27.04 -23.49
CA ALA A 158 6.37 -25.76 -23.70
C ALA A 158 7.24 -25.35 -22.50
N PHE A 159 6.73 -25.52 -21.27
CA PHE A 159 7.55 -25.31 -20.06
C PHE A 159 8.71 -26.32 -19.94
N ALA A 160 8.54 -27.55 -20.43
CA ALA A 160 9.65 -28.50 -20.51
C ALA A 160 10.72 -28.07 -21.54
N SER A 161 10.30 -27.47 -22.67
CA SER A 161 11.21 -26.90 -23.67
C SER A 161 11.99 -25.70 -23.12
N TYR A 162 11.37 -24.86 -22.29
CA TYR A 162 12.10 -23.83 -21.53
C TYR A 162 13.23 -24.46 -20.70
N LEU A 163 12.93 -25.50 -19.93
CA LEU A 163 13.91 -26.16 -19.05
C LEU A 163 15.04 -26.84 -19.83
N ALA A 164 14.76 -27.36 -21.02
CA ALA A 164 15.78 -27.95 -21.87
C ALA A 164 16.83 -26.90 -22.33
N ILE A 165 16.42 -25.64 -22.50
CA ILE A 165 17.30 -24.54 -22.92
C ILE A 165 17.97 -23.89 -21.70
N ARG A 166 17.26 -23.77 -20.57
CA ARG A 166 17.73 -23.10 -19.35
C ARG A 166 17.58 -23.96 -18.09
N PRO A 167 18.35 -25.05 -17.98
CA PRO A 167 18.31 -25.91 -16.80
C PRO A 167 19.00 -25.27 -15.60
N GLY A 168 18.54 -25.60 -14.40
CA GLY A 168 19.13 -25.21 -13.11
C GLY A 168 18.79 -23.80 -12.61
N ILE A 169 17.97 -23.02 -13.32
CA ILE A 169 17.63 -21.64 -12.93
C ILE A 169 16.23 -21.58 -12.33
N LEU A 170 15.19 -21.80 -13.15
CA LEU A 170 13.78 -21.71 -12.74
C LEU A 170 13.09 -23.08 -12.67
N ASP A 171 13.84 -24.15 -12.41
CA ASP A 171 13.35 -25.54 -12.44
C ASP A 171 12.18 -25.77 -11.50
N ALA A 172 12.23 -25.19 -10.29
CA ALA A 172 11.13 -25.27 -9.34
C ALA A 172 9.85 -24.67 -9.93
N PHE A 173 9.93 -23.42 -10.40
CA PHE A 173 8.81 -22.68 -10.95
C PHE A 173 8.24 -23.35 -12.21
N MET A 174 9.10 -23.70 -13.18
CA MET A 174 8.63 -24.31 -14.42
C MET A 174 8.01 -25.70 -14.18
N ASN A 175 8.55 -26.50 -13.28
CA ASN A 175 7.94 -27.78 -12.93
C ASN A 175 6.63 -27.61 -12.14
N GLU A 176 6.51 -26.58 -11.30
CA GLU A 176 5.22 -26.24 -10.67
C GLU A 176 4.19 -25.87 -11.74
N ARG A 177 4.55 -25.01 -12.70
CA ARG A 177 3.66 -24.63 -13.82
C ARG A 177 3.26 -25.82 -14.70
N ARG A 178 4.17 -26.78 -14.91
CA ARG A 178 3.83 -28.06 -15.56
C ARG A 178 2.85 -28.87 -14.72
N GLY A 179 3.07 -28.96 -13.41
CA GLY A 179 2.16 -29.62 -12.48
C GLY A 179 0.76 -29.01 -12.52
N ASP A 180 0.67 -27.68 -12.46
CA ASP A 180 -0.59 -26.93 -12.52
C ASP A 180 -1.33 -27.21 -13.83
N ALA A 181 -0.61 -27.19 -14.97
CA ALA A 181 -1.17 -27.53 -16.27
C ALA A 181 -1.73 -28.97 -16.29
N TYR A 182 -0.96 -29.96 -15.84
CA TYR A 182 -1.42 -31.35 -15.79
C TYR A 182 -2.61 -31.54 -14.85
N THR A 183 -2.63 -30.88 -13.69
CA THR A 183 -3.77 -30.88 -12.77
C THR A 183 -5.02 -30.32 -13.45
N ALA A 184 -4.93 -29.18 -14.14
CA ALA A 184 -6.04 -28.59 -14.89
C ALA A 184 -6.54 -29.50 -16.03
N GLY A 185 -5.63 -30.24 -16.67
CA GLY A 185 -5.95 -31.26 -17.67
C GLY A 185 -6.45 -32.60 -17.10
N GLY A 186 -6.50 -32.77 -15.78
CA GLY A 186 -6.91 -34.00 -15.10
C GLY A 186 -5.86 -35.13 -15.09
N ASP A 187 -4.63 -34.88 -15.53
CA ASP A 187 -3.52 -35.83 -15.48
C ASP A 187 -2.76 -35.71 -14.15
N TYR A 188 -3.37 -36.20 -13.08
CA TYR A 188 -2.80 -36.13 -11.74
C TYR A 188 -1.49 -36.92 -11.58
N SER A 189 -1.25 -37.94 -12.41
CA SER A 189 -0.01 -38.72 -12.36
C SER A 189 1.19 -37.92 -12.89
N SER A 190 1.02 -37.25 -14.04
CA SER A 190 2.05 -36.35 -14.55
C SER A 190 2.20 -35.11 -13.66
N ALA A 191 1.10 -34.59 -13.11
CA ALA A 191 1.13 -33.49 -12.15
C ALA A 191 1.97 -33.83 -10.91
N LEU A 192 1.76 -35.02 -10.34
CA LEU A 192 2.53 -35.50 -9.19
C LEU A 192 4.03 -35.53 -9.48
N ALA A 193 4.44 -36.10 -10.61
CA ALA A 193 5.84 -36.16 -11.00
C ALA A 193 6.46 -34.75 -11.18
N ALA A 194 5.69 -33.81 -11.73
CA ALA A 194 6.12 -32.43 -11.91
C ALA A 194 6.26 -31.70 -10.55
N TYR A 195 5.28 -31.80 -9.64
CA TYR A 195 5.38 -31.19 -8.31
C TYR A 195 6.52 -31.79 -7.48
N ILE A 196 6.78 -33.10 -7.57
CA ILE A 196 7.96 -33.72 -6.94
C ILE A 196 9.26 -33.10 -7.50
N SER A 197 9.35 -32.95 -8.82
CA SER A 197 10.53 -32.31 -9.44
C SER A 197 10.68 -30.85 -8.99
N ALA A 198 9.57 -30.13 -8.84
CA ALA A 198 9.55 -28.76 -8.35
C ALA A 198 10.05 -28.65 -6.90
N THR A 199 9.59 -29.54 -6.00
CA THR A 199 10.01 -29.55 -4.59
C THR A 199 11.47 -29.92 -4.38
N GLN A 200 12.07 -30.67 -5.31
CA GLN A 200 13.49 -31.05 -5.28
C GLN A 200 14.43 -29.99 -5.88
N SER A 201 13.86 -28.98 -6.54
CA SER A 201 14.62 -27.92 -7.21
C SER A 201 14.90 -26.74 -6.28
N PRO A 202 16.05 -26.03 -6.44
CA PRO A 202 16.33 -24.83 -5.66
C PRO A 202 15.25 -23.76 -5.84
N ARG A 203 14.72 -23.26 -4.73
CA ARG A 203 13.67 -22.23 -4.67
C ARG A 203 13.72 -21.46 -3.36
N LEU A 204 13.03 -20.33 -3.32
CA LEU A 204 12.71 -19.69 -2.05
C LEU A 204 11.75 -20.54 -1.22
N ALA A 205 11.86 -20.42 0.09
CA ALA A 205 10.83 -20.92 1.00
C ALA A 205 9.52 -20.16 0.71
N THR A 206 8.45 -20.89 0.48
CA THR A 206 7.11 -20.35 0.20
C THR A 206 6.16 -20.65 1.36
N ASN A 207 4.90 -20.20 1.27
CA ASN A 207 3.84 -20.48 2.23
C ASN A 207 3.28 -21.91 2.11
N PHE A 208 4.12 -22.89 1.77
CA PHE A 208 3.77 -24.30 1.60
C PHE A 208 2.78 -24.60 0.45
N ASP A 209 2.52 -23.64 -0.45
CA ASP A 209 1.53 -23.81 -1.53
C ASP A 209 1.82 -25.03 -2.41
N LEU A 210 3.09 -25.24 -2.76
CA LEU A 210 3.53 -26.39 -3.56
C LEU A 210 3.40 -27.71 -2.79
N GLU A 211 3.73 -27.73 -1.51
CA GLU A 211 3.54 -28.88 -0.62
C GLU A 211 2.06 -29.23 -0.45
N LEU A 212 1.19 -28.23 -0.36
CA LEU A 212 -0.27 -28.43 -0.30
C LEU A 212 -0.82 -28.97 -1.63
N LYS A 213 -0.39 -28.45 -2.78
CA LYS A 213 -0.70 -29.02 -4.11
C LYS A 213 -0.27 -30.48 -4.21
N LEU A 214 0.91 -30.79 -3.68
CA LEU A 214 1.44 -32.16 -3.64
C LEU A 214 0.57 -33.08 -2.77
N ALA A 215 0.25 -32.67 -1.54
CA ALA A 215 -0.60 -33.43 -0.63
C ALA A 215 -2.00 -33.69 -1.20
N GLN A 216 -2.62 -32.66 -1.80
CA GLN A 216 -3.90 -32.78 -2.49
C GLN A 216 -3.83 -33.76 -3.66
N THR A 217 -2.77 -33.70 -4.46
CA THR A 217 -2.57 -34.60 -5.60
C THR A 217 -2.41 -36.06 -5.13
N TYR A 218 -1.66 -36.30 -4.04
CA TYR A 218 -1.60 -37.63 -3.42
C TYR A 218 -2.96 -38.11 -2.94
N SER A 219 -3.75 -37.27 -2.28
CA SER A 219 -5.12 -37.61 -1.84
C SER A 219 -6.02 -37.99 -3.04
N ILE A 220 -5.98 -37.22 -4.13
CA ILE A 220 -6.78 -37.50 -5.34
C ILE A 220 -6.39 -38.85 -5.96
N LEU A 221 -5.10 -39.20 -5.96
CA LEU A 221 -4.59 -40.48 -6.45
C LEU A 221 -4.83 -41.64 -5.47
N GLY A 222 -5.41 -41.39 -4.29
CA GLY A 222 -5.70 -42.39 -3.28
C GLY A 222 -4.51 -42.77 -2.38
N ASP A 223 -3.38 -42.08 -2.49
CA ASP A 223 -2.23 -42.24 -1.59
C ASP A 223 -2.38 -41.38 -0.33
N TYR A 224 -3.37 -41.74 0.48
CA TYR A 224 -3.73 -40.99 1.69
C TYR A 224 -2.64 -41.03 2.76
N ALA A 225 -1.81 -42.08 2.76
CA ALA A 225 -0.72 -42.21 3.71
C ALA A 225 0.33 -41.12 3.47
N THR A 226 0.77 -40.93 2.23
CA THR A 226 1.73 -39.88 1.90
C THR A 226 1.11 -38.50 1.99
N ALA A 227 -0.14 -38.31 1.56
CA ALA A 227 -0.85 -37.04 1.74
C ALA A 227 -0.91 -36.61 3.22
N GLY A 228 -1.25 -37.53 4.13
CA GLY A 228 -1.29 -37.27 5.57
C GLY A 228 0.06 -36.81 6.12
N VAL A 229 1.17 -37.46 5.72
CA VAL A 229 2.52 -37.07 6.15
C VAL A 229 2.87 -35.65 5.70
N VAL A 230 2.54 -35.28 4.46
CA VAL A 230 2.81 -33.92 3.95
C VAL A 230 1.94 -32.89 4.69
N TYR A 231 0.65 -33.18 4.91
CA TYR A 231 -0.21 -32.31 5.70
C TYR A 231 0.30 -32.13 7.15
N ASP A 232 0.74 -33.21 7.81
CA ASP A 232 1.34 -33.16 9.15
C ASP A 232 2.62 -32.31 9.20
N ASP A 233 3.50 -32.45 8.21
CA ASP A 233 4.71 -31.65 8.13
C ASP A 233 4.38 -30.15 8.00
N VAL A 234 3.47 -29.79 7.07
CA VAL A 234 3.08 -28.40 6.86
C VAL A 234 2.38 -27.83 8.09
N PHE A 235 1.44 -28.59 8.68
CA PHE A 235 0.68 -28.15 9.86
C PHE A 235 1.59 -27.81 11.05
N ASN A 236 2.64 -28.60 11.26
CA ASN A 236 3.59 -28.40 12.35
C ASN A 236 4.57 -27.25 12.11
N ARG A 237 4.85 -26.90 10.85
CA ARG A 237 5.79 -25.85 10.46
C ARG A 237 5.13 -24.48 10.27
N THR A 238 3.84 -24.45 9.94
CA THR A 238 3.12 -23.19 9.70
C THR A 238 2.62 -22.53 10.98
N THR A 239 2.69 -21.20 11.03
CA THR A 239 2.04 -20.36 12.05
C THR A 239 0.73 -19.74 11.55
N SER A 240 0.42 -19.89 10.26
CA SER A 240 -0.77 -19.31 9.64
C SER A 240 -2.02 -20.09 10.02
N GLN A 241 -2.94 -19.45 10.73
CA GLN A 241 -4.23 -20.05 11.10
C GLN A 241 -5.04 -20.47 9.87
N ASP A 242 -5.02 -19.67 8.80
CA ASP A 242 -5.66 -20.03 7.52
C ASP A 242 -5.16 -21.35 6.94
N ILE A 243 -3.84 -21.57 6.93
CA ILE A 243 -3.24 -22.80 6.40
C ILE A 243 -3.56 -23.97 7.33
N LYS A 244 -3.57 -23.76 8.65
CA LYS A 244 -3.96 -24.82 9.60
C LYS A 244 -5.41 -25.24 9.39
N ALA A 245 -6.32 -24.27 9.27
CA ALA A 245 -7.72 -24.52 8.98
C ALA A 245 -7.93 -25.20 7.62
N GLN A 246 -7.18 -24.77 6.59
CA GLN A 246 -7.18 -25.41 5.27
C GLN A 246 -6.74 -26.88 5.35
N ILE A 247 -5.69 -27.18 6.12
CA ILE A 247 -5.19 -28.54 6.31
C ILE A 247 -6.19 -29.38 7.09
N ASP A 248 -6.77 -28.85 8.16
CA ASP A 248 -7.77 -29.57 8.96
C ASP A 248 -9.02 -29.88 8.13
N TYR A 249 -9.48 -28.93 7.30
CA TYR A 249 -10.54 -29.17 6.33
C TYR A 249 -10.14 -30.24 5.29
N ALA A 250 -8.96 -30.15 4.70
CA ALA A 250 -8.47 -31.12 3.71
C ALA A 250 -8.29 -32.53 4.30
N ARG A 251 -7.82 -32.65 5.55
CA ARG A 251 -7.78 -33.91 6.30
C ARG A 251 -9.17 -34.46 6.53
N GLY A 252 -10.12 -33.61 6.89
CA GLY A 252 -11.53 -33.95 7.00
C GLY A 252 -12.02 -34.61 5.70
N GLN A 253 -11.80 -33.96 4.56
CA GLN A 253 -12.18 -34.49 3.25
C GLN A 253 -11.49 -35.82 2.93
N MET A 254 -10.20 -35.92 3.23
CA MET A 254 -9.39 -37.12 3.04
C MET A 254 -9.92 -38.30 3.87
N TYR A 255 -10.29 -38.07 5.14
CA TYR A 255 -10.86 -39.09 6.02
C TYR A 255 -12.28 -39.46 5.61
N THR A 256 -13.10 -38.50 5.16
CA THR A 256 -14.42 -38.76 4.57
C THR A 256 -14.31 -39.68 3.36
N ALA A 257 -13.36 -39.42 2.45
CA ALA A 257 -13.11 -40.27 1.26
C ALA A 257 -12.70 -41.71 1.62
N GLN A 258 -12.08 -41.91 2.79
CA GLN A 258 -11.71 -43.22 3.33
C GLN A 258 -12.83 -43.90 4.13
N GLY A 259 -13.97 -43.23 4.35
CA GLY A 259 -15.04 -43.71 5.23
C GLY A 259 -14.70 -43.66 6.72
N GLN A 260 -13.68 -42.88 7.11
CA GLN A 260 -13.20 -42.71 8.49
C GLN A 260 -13.93 -41.54 9.17
N THR A 261 -15.22 -41.71 9.44
CA THR A 261 -16.12 -40.63 9.91
C THR A 261 -15.65 -39.96 11.20
N ASP A 262 -15.13 -40.70 12.18
CA ASP A 262 -14.69 -40.13 13.46
C ASP A 262 -13.47 -39.22 13.32
N GLN A 263 -12.52 -39.60 12.46
CA GLN A 263 -11.33 -38.81 12.16
C GLN A 263 -11.68 -37.58 11.33
N ALA A 264 -12.58 -37.74 10.36
CA ALA A 264 -13.09 -36.62 9.57
C ALA A 264 -13.77 -35.58 10.45
N THR A 265 -14.64 -36.04 11.36
CA THR A 265 -15.35 -35.18 12.32
C THR A 265 -14.38 -34.43 13.22
N THR A 266 -13.37 -35.12 13.76
CA THR A 266 -12.33 -34.49 14.60
C THR A 266 -11.64 -33.36 13.86
N ALA A 267 -11.21 -33.61 12.61
CA ALA A 267 -10.51 -32.61 11.81
C ALA A 267 -11.39 -31.39 11.51
N TYR A 268 -12.67 -31.59 11.16
CA TYR A 268 -13.58 -30.47 10.95
C TYR A 268 -13.85 -29.68 12.24
N VAL A 269 -13.97 -30.36 13.39
CA VAL A 269 -14.13 -29.71 14.69
C VAL A 269 -12.91 -28.86 15.04
N ASP A 270 -11.70 -29.36 14.78
CA ASP A 270 -10.46 -28.61 15.02
C ASP A 270 -10.40 -27.32 14.21
N ALA A 271 -10.83 -27.35 12.94
CA ALA A 271 -10.92 -26.15 12.11
C ALA A 271 -11.91 -25.12 12.70
N VAL A 272 -13.10 -25.59 13.10
CA VAL A 272 -14.18 -24.74 13.64
C VAL A 272 -13.81 -24.10 14.97
N ILE A 273 -13.22 -24.86 15.90
CA ILE A 273 -12.95 -24.38 17.26
C ILE A 273 -11.71 -23.50 17.30
N ASN A 274 -10.62 -23.91 16.63
CA ASN A 274 -9.33 -23.25 16.78
C ASN A 274 -9.16 -22.06 15.83
N TYR A 275 -9.89 -22.04 14.70
CA TYR A 275 -9.72 -21.02 13.65
C TYR A 275 -11.05 -20.43 13.15
N PRO A 276 -11.95 -19.97 14.05
CA PRO A 276 -13.33 -19.61 13.69
C PRO A 276 -13.49 -18.43 12.72
N GLN A 277 -12.45 -17.62 12.55
CA GLN A 277 -12.43 -16.47 11.63
C GLN A 277 -12.12 -16.89 10.19
N THR A 278 -11.71 -18.14 9.95
CA THR A 278 -11.25 -18.57 8.63
C THR A 278 -12.39 -19.08 7.75
N TYR A 279 -12.27 -18.89 6.44
CA TYR A 279 -13.23 -19.46 5.48
C TYR A 279 -13.32 -20.99 5.57
N TYR A 280 -12.20 -21.67 5.86
CA TYR A 280 -12.18 -23.12 6.01
C TYR A 280 -12.90 -23.60 7.28
N ALA A 281 -12.96 -22.81 8.35
CA ALA A 281 -13.81 -23.10 9.49
C ALA A 281 -15.30 -23.07 9.13
N TYR A 282 -15.73 -22.14 8.27
CA TYR A 282 -17.09 -22.13 7.74
C TYR A 282 -17.39 -23.38 6.91
N LEU A 283 -16.50 -23.78 5.99
CA LEU A 283 -16.67 -25.02 5.23
C LEU A 283 -16.73 -26.26 6.14
N ALA A 284 -15.87 -26.33 7.15
CA ALA A 284 -15.87 -27.42 8.13
C ALA A 284 -17.16 -27.43 8.97
N LEU A 285 -17.69 -26.26 9.35
CA LEU A 285 -18.96 -26.16 10.06
C LEU A 285 -20.12 -26.71 9.22
N VAL A 286 -20.14 -26.42 7.92
CA VAL A 286 -21.16 -26.96 6.99
C VAL A 286 -21.12 -28.49 6.98
N GLU A 287 -19.94 -29.11 6.93
CA GLU A 287 -19.80 -30.58 6.98
C GLU A 287 -20.29 -31.16 8.32
N LEU A 288 -19.98 -30.51 9.45
CA LEU A 288 -20.46 -30.94 10.77
C LEU A 288 -21.99 -30.82 10.90
N VAL A 289 -22.57 -29.74 10.38
CA VAL A 289 -24.03 -29.55 10.39
C VAL A 289 -24.72 -30.60 9.50
N ASN A 290 -24.20 -30.84 8.29
CA ASN A 290 -24.76 -31.82 7.35
C ASN A 290 -24.68 -33.26 7.88
N SER A 291 -23.64 -33.59 8.65
CA SER A 291 -23.51 -34.89 9.33
C SER A 291 -24.34 -35.00 10.62
N GLY A 292 -24.99 -33.92 11.05
CA GLY A 292 -25.77 -33.89 12.29
C GLY A 292 -24.91 -33.85 13.56
N TYR A 293 -23.62 -33.52 13.44
CA TYR A 293 -22.72 -33.42 14.59
C TYR A 293 -23.05 -32.17 15.43
N PRO A 294 -23.16 -32.30 16.76
CA PRO A 294 -23.47 -31.17 17.62
C PRO A 294 -22.26 -30.22 17.73
N VAL A 295 -22.49 -28.93 17.48
CA VAL A 295 -21.50 -27.85 17.69
C VAL A 295 -22.16 -26.80 18.58
N SER A 296 -21.43 -26.28 19.56
CA SER A 296 -21.93 -25.22 20.45
C SER A 296 -22.54 -24.06 19.67
N GLU A 297 -23.71 -23.58 20.10
CA GLU A 297 -24.41 -22.48 19.44
C GLU A 297 -23.60 -21.19 19.44
N LEU A 298 -22.79 -20.93 20.49
CA LEU A 298 -21.86 -19.81 20.49
C LEU A 298 -20.82 -19.93 19.37
N GLN A 299 -20.25 -21.12 19.19
CA GLN A 299 -19.23 -21.36 18.17
C GLN A 299 -19.81 -21.26 16.76
N ARG A 300 -21.02 -21.80 16.55
CA ARG A 300 -21.78 -21.65 15.29
C ARG A 300 -21.97 -20.17 14.98
N GLY A 301 -22.49 -19.41 15.96
CA GLY A 301 -22.74 -17.98 15.82
C GLY A 301 -21.48 -17.20 15.44
N ILE A 302 -20.33 -17.48 16.08
CA ILE A 302 -19.06 -16.80 15.77
C ILE A 302 -18.58 -17.15 14.36
N VAL A 303 -18.56 -18.42 13.96
CA VAL A 303 -18.12 -18.82 12.61
C VAL A 303 -19.04 -18.22 11.54
N ASP A 304 -20.35 -18.31 11.74
CA ASP A 304 -21.33 -17.76 10.82
C ASP A 304 -21.24 -16.24 10.72
N PHE A 305 -21.01 -15.54 11.84
CA PHE A 305 -20.76 -14.09 11.86
C PHE A 305 -19.54 -13.73 11.02
N ASN A 306 -18.40 -14.42 11.21
CA ASN A 306 -17.18 -14.16 10.44
C ASN A 306 -17.35 -14.53 8.96
N ALA A 307 -18.23 -15.47 8.62
CA ALA A 307 -18.61 -15.80 7.25
C ALA A 307 -19.66 -14.85 6.63
N GLY A 308 -20.11 -13.82 7.37
CA GLY A 308 -21.14 -12.88 6.92
C GLY A 308 -22.57 -13.45 6.89
N GLN A 309 -22.80 -14.59 7.54
CA GLN A 309 -24.08 -15.29 7.58
C GLN A 309 -24.94 -14.84 8.78
N TYR A 310 -25.27 -13.54 8.83
CA TYR A 310 -25.85 -12.91 10.02
C TYR A 310 -27.19 -13.49 10.50
N GLY A 311 -28.05 -13.95 9.59
CA GLY A 311 -29.35 -14.52 9.99
C GLY A 311 -29.22 -15.82 10.79
N VAL A 312 -28.33 -16.72 10.36
CA VAL A 312 -28.08 -17.98 11.08
C VAL A 312 -27.20 -17.76 12.31
N ALA A 313 -26.27 -16.79 12.26
CA ALA A 313 -25.48 -16.38 13.41
C ALA A 313 -26.35 -15.84 14.55
N LEU A 314 -27.26 -14.90 14.25
CA LEU A 314 -28.19 -14.32 15.22
C LEU A 314 -29.07 -15.40 15.86
N SER A 315 -29.60 -16.31 15.04
CA SER A 315 -30.40 -17.44 15.53
C SER A 315 -29.61 -18.37 16.46
N ALA A 316 -28.31 -18.57 16.21
CA ALA A 316 -27.44 -19.36 17.08
C ALA A 316 -27.16 -18.63 18.40
N PHE A 317 -26.86 -17.33 18.36
CA PHE A 317 -26.69 -16.52 19.57
C PHE A 317 -27.95 -16.48 20.43
N ASP A 318 -29.15 -16.35 19.85
CA ASP A 318 -30.42 -16.40 20.58
C ASP A 318 -30.59 -17.72 21.34
N ARG A 319 -30.31 -18.85 20.67
CA ARG A 319 -30.36 -20.17 21.31
C ARG A 319 -29.33 -20.29 22.43
N TYR A 320 -28.12 -19.76 22.22
CA TYR A 320 -27.06 -19.80 23.22
C TYR A 320 -27.43 -19.00 24.48
N ILE A 321 -27.95 -17.78 24.32
CA ILE A 321 -28.38 -16.90 25.42
C ILE A 321 -29.53 -17.54 26.20
N ALA A 322 -30.52 -18.12 25.50
CA ALA A 322 -31.64 -18.80 26.15
C ALA A 322 -31.19 -20.01 26.99
N LEU A 323 -30.12 -20.71 26.56
CA LEU A 323 -29.56 -21.87 27.26
C LEU A 323 -28.58 -21.48 28.37
N ASN A 324 -27.87 -20.35 28.25
CA ASN A 324 -26.78 -19.93 29.13
C ASN A 324 -26.93 -18.46 29.59
N PRO A 325 -28.03 -18.10 30.28
CA PRO A 325 -28.31 -16.69 30.59
C PRO A 325 -27.23 -16.02 31.45
N SER A 326 -26.52 -16.77 32.30
CA SER A 326 -25.42 -16.26 33.14
C SER A 326 -24.07 -16.15 32.43
N ASP A 327 -23.95 -16.66 31.21
CA ASP A 327 -22.74 -16.65 30.38
C ASP A 327 -23.14 -16.24 28.96
N SER A 328 -23.67 -15.03 28.83
CA SER A 328 -24.29 -14.55 27.58
C SER A 328 -23.60 -13.34 26.95
N SER A 329 -22.61 -12.74 27.64
CA SER A 329 -21.99 -11.47 27.22
C SER A 329 -21.40 -11.52 25.81
N THR A 330 -20.65 -12.56 25.46
CA THR A 330 -20.05 -12.68 24.12
C THR A 330 -21.11 -12.79 23.04
N ALA A 331 -22.15 -13.61 23.25
CA ALA A 331 -23.24 -13.72 22.30
C ALA A 331 -24.00 -12.40 22.15
N GLN A 332 -24.32 -11.73 23.27
CA GLN A 332 -24.99 -10.41 23.26
C GLN A 332 -24.15 -9.34 22.55
N TYR A 333 -22.83 -9.35 22.73
CA TYR A 333 -21.94 -8.43 22.04
C TYR A 333 -22.01 -8.61 20.51
N TYR A 334 -21.91 -9.86 20.01
CA TYR A 334 -22.05 -10.13 18.58
C TYR A 334 -23.47 -9.86 18.06
N GLN A 335 -24.51 -10.08 18.88
CA GLN A 335 -25.87 -9.65 18.52
C GLN A 335 -25.94 -8.15 18.32
N GLY A 336 -25.33 -7.34 19.21
CA GLY A 336 -25.29 -5.89 19.05
C GLY A 336 -24.64 -5.46 17.73
N LEU A 337 -23.53 -6.09 17.36
CA LEU A 337 -22.85 -5.84 16.08
C LEU A 337 -23.75 -6.16 14.87
N ILE A 338 -24.43 -7.31 14.89
CA ILE A 338 -25.35 -7.73 13.82
C ILE A 338 -26.55 -6.78 13.74
N LEU A 339 -27.15 -6.41 14.87
CA LEU A 339 -28.33 -5.55 14.92
C LEU A 339 -28.00 -4.15 14.41
N ARG A 340 -26.82 -3.61 14.74
CA ARG A 340 -26.34 -2.33 14.18
C ARG A 340 -26.21 -2.40 12.67
N ASP A 341 -25.63 -3.46 12.12
CA ASP A 341 -25.51 -3.67 10.67
C ASP A 341 -26.87 -3.76 9.97
N GLN A 342 -27.88 -4.29 10.67
CA GLN A 342 -29.27 -4.34 10.22
C GLN A 342 -30.08 -3.05 10.49
N GLU A 343 -29.42 -1.98 10.92
CA GLU A 343 -30.03 -0.68 11.30
C GLU A 343 -31.01 -0.75 12.50
N ASP A 344 -31.06 -1.86 13.24
CA ASP A 344 -31.77 -1.94 14.53
C ASP A 344 -30.91 -1.38 15.66
N LEU A 345 -30.82 -0.04 15.68
CA LEU A 345 -29.96 0.68 16.62
C LEU A 345 -30.45 0.53 18.08
N GLU A 346 -31.76 0.47 18.31
CA GLU A 346 -32.31 0.30 19.66
C GLU A 346 -31.99 -1.10 20.20
N GLY A 347 -32.17 -2.13 19.38
CA GLY A 347 -31.78 -3.50 19.71
C GLY A 347 -30.28 -3.61 19.98
N ALA A 348 -29.45 -3.01 19.14
CA ALA A 348 -27.99 -3.01 19.32
C ALA A 348 -27.56 -2.38 20.65
N LEU A 349 -28.07 -1.18 20.96
CA LEU A 349 -27.80 -0.48 22.22
C LEU A 349 -28.28 -1.31 23.43
N SER A 350 -29.46 -1.92 23.33
CA SER A 350 -29.97 -2.79 24.40
C SER A 350 -29.10 -4.03 24.62
N SER A 351 -28.55 -4.63 23.56
CA SER A 351 -27.64 -5.78 23.66
C SER A 351 -26.33 -5.40 24.36
N TRP A 352 -25.71 -4.27 24.00
CA TRP A 352 -24.50 -3.80 24.68
C TRP A 352 -24.78 -3.32 26.10
N ASP A 353 -25.94 -2.73 26.38
CA ASP A 353 -26.34 -2.39 27.74
C ASP A 353 -26.45 -3.62 28.64
N ALA A 354 -26.93 -4.75 28.12
CA ALA A 354 -26.94 -6.01 28.85
C ALA A 354 -25.53 -6.50 29.19
N VAL A 355 -24.57 -6.37 28.25
CA VAL A 355 -23.15 -6.69 28.50
C VAL A 355 -22.56 -5.77 29.58
N ILE A 356 -22.80 -4.46 29.45
CA ILE A 356 -22.27 -3.42 30.35
C ILE A 356 -22.77 -3.59 31.79
N GLN A 357 -24.06 -3.90 31.95
CA GLN A 357 -24.71 -4.09 33.26
C GLN A 357 -24.45 -5.48 33.86
N GLY A 358 -23.96 -6.42 33.05
CA GLY A 358 -23.64 -7.79 33.43
C GLY A 358 -22.26 -7.93 34.06
N ASP A 359 -21.47 -8.86 33.53
CA ASP A 359 -20.14 -9.17 34.04
C ASP A 359 -19.08 -8.20 33.49
N ALA A 360 -18.61 -7.29 34.35
CA ALA A 360 -17.53 -6.35 34.04
C ALA A 360 -16.15 -7.01 33.83
N THR A 361 -16.00 -8.30 34.13
CA THR A 361 -14.78 -9.08 33.82
C THR A 361 -14.85 -9.75 32.45
N SER A 362 -15.98 -9.62 31.74
CA SER A 362 -16.14 -10.15 30.38
C SER A 362 -15.13 -9.51 29.43
N PRO A 363 -14.50 -10.31 28.53
CA PRO A 363 -13.52 -9.79 27.57
C PRO A 363 -14.09 -8.84 26.52
N VAL A 364 -15.42 -8.70 26.44
CA VAL A 364 -16.12 -7.79 25.52
C VAL A 364 -16.76 -6.60 26.23
N TRP A 365 -16.55 -6.43 27.55
CA TRP A 365 -17.21 -5.39 28.34
C TRP A 365 -16.80 -3.98 27.91
N ASP A 366 -15.50 -3.76 27.70
CA ASP A 366 -14.98 -2.47 27.22
C ASP A 366 -15.40 -2.19 25.78
N SER A 367 -15.39 -3.22 24.93
CA SER A 367 -15.84 -3.15 23.53
C SER A 367 -17.32 -2.78 23.44
N ALA A 368 -18.17 -3.26 24.37
CA ALA A 368 -19.58 -2.89 24.43
C ALA A 368 -19.78 -1.40 24.75
N TRP A 369 -18.98 -0.80 25.64
CA TRP A 369 -19.01 0.65 25.89
C TRP A 369 -18.62 1.46 24.65
N GLU A 370 -17.55 1.03 23.98
CA GLU A 370 -17.04 1.66 22.76
C GLU A 370 -18.07 1.60 21.63
N ASP A 371 -18.58 0.42 21.31
CA ASP A 371 -19.58 0.23 20.25
C ASP A 371 -20.90 0.95 20.55
N LYS A 372 -21.30 1.03 21.83
CA LYS A 372 -22.45 1.82 22.25
C LYS A 372 -22.23 3.31 21.97
N ALA A 373 -21.11 3.88 22.43
CA ALA A 373 -20.79 5.28 22.20
C ALA A 373 -20.66 5.59 20.70
N TYR A 374 -19.98 4.71 19.95
CA TYR A 374 -19.85 4.81 18.49
C TYR A 374 -21.21 4.84 17.80
N THR A 375 -22.12 3.94 18.18
CA THR A 375 -23.47 3.89 17.61
C THR A 375 -24.25 5.18 17.88
N GLN A 376 -24.15 5.72 19.09
CA GLN A 376 -24.80 6.97 19.46
C GLN A 376 -24.32 8.16 18.61
N TRP A 377 -23.01 8.38 18.47
CA TRP A 377 -22.54 9.54 17.71
C TRP A 377 -22.53 9.33 16.19
N ALA A 378 -22.22 8.12 15.70
CA ALA A 378 -22.01 7.86 14.28
C ALA A 378 -23.30 7.50 13.52
N TYR A 379 -24.27 6.86 14.19
CA TYR A 379 -25.53 6.44 13.56
C TYR A 379 -26.72 7.27 14.02
N GLN A 380 -26.75 7.71 15.28
CA GLN A 380 -27.85 8.51 15.82
C GLN A 380 -27.56 10.02 15.84
N GLU A 381 -26.31 10.43 15.56
CA GLU A 381 -25.84 11.82 15.70
C GLU A 381 -26.06 12.41 17.11
N ASP A 382 -26.18 11.55 18.14
CA ASP A 382 -26.34 11.95 19.55
C ASP A 382 -24.98 12.05 20.24
N TYR A 383 -24.27 13.14 19.94
CA TYR A 383 -22.94 13.42 20.50
C TYR A 383 -22.96 13.57 22.02
N ALA A 384 -24.03 14.11 22.59
CA ALA A 384 -24.15 14.30 24.03
C ALA A 384 -24.29 12.95 24.76
N ALA A 385 -25.09 12.03 24.23
CA ALA A 385 -25.20 10.69 24.79
C ALA A 385 -23.88 9.90 24.64
N ALA A 386 -23.21 10.00 23.50
CA ALA A 386 -21.92 9.34 23.28
C ALA A 386 -20.83 9.85 24.23
N GLU A 387 -20.70 11.17 24.38
CA GLU A 387 -19.76 11.76 25.35
C GLU A 387 -20.07 11.28 26.76
N LYS A 388 -21.34 11.31 27.17
CA LYS A 388 -21.74 10.81 28.49
C LYS A 388 -21.38 9.34 28.68
N THR A 389 -21.63 8.49 27.69
CA THR A 389 -21.31 7.05 27.73
C THR A 389 -19.81 6.81 27.94
N LEU A 390 -18.96 7.56 27.22
CA LEU A 390 -17.50 7.50 27.36
C LEU A 390 -17.01 8.03 28.71
N LEU A 391 -17.63 9.09 29.24
CA LEU A 391 -17.31 9.60 30.57
C LEU A 391 -17.78 8.66 31.68
N ASP A 392 -18.92 7.98 31.50
CA ASP A 392 -19.48 7.02 32.46
C ASP A 392 -18.57 5.80 32.64
N VAL A 393 -17.98 5.25 31.56
CA VAL A 393 -17.01 4.14 31.69
C VAL A 393 -15.74 4.57 32.44
N VAL A 394 -15.25 5.78 32.21
CA VAL A 394 -14.11 6.36 32.95
C VAL A 394 -14.46 6.53 34.43
N ALA A 395 -15.67 6.99 34.74
CA ALA A 395 -16.13 7.14 36.12
C ALA A 395 -16.35 5.79 36.82
N ALA A 396 -16.87 4.78 36.11
CA ALA A 396 -17.14 3.45 36.63
C ALA A 396 -15.85 2.64 36.86
N ALA A 397 -14.87 2.78 35.96
CA ALA A 397 -13.61 2.03 35.99
C ALA A 397 -12.40 2.93 35.73
N PRO A 398 -12.07 3.87 36.65
CA PRO A 398 -11.02 4.87 36.43
C PRO A 398 -9.61 4.29 36.31
N SER A 399 -9.38 3.07 36.81
CA SER A 399 -8.12 2.33 36.68
C SER A 399 -8.10 1.35 35.50
N HIS A 400 -9.13 1.36 34.64
CA HIS A 400 -9.15 0.50 33.46
C HIS A 400 -8.00 0.87 32.51
N PRO A 401 -7.31 -0.11 31.87
CA PRO A 401 -6.19 0.18 30.96
C PRO A 401 -6.54 1.17 29.83
N ARG A 402 -7.80 1.16 29.37
CA ARG A 402 -8.33 2.06 28.33
C ARG A 402 -9.01 3.33 28.85
N ALA A 403 -8.95 3.63 30.15
CA ALA A 403 -9.68 4.80 30.70
C ALA A 403 -9.22 6.14 30.07
N ALA A 404 -7.92 6.29 29.81
CA ALA A 404 -7.40 7.49 29.15
C ALA A 404 -7.85 7.60 27.68
N GLU A 405 -8.04 6.47 26.99
CA GLU A 405 -8.55 6.39 25.62
C GLU A 405 -10.03 6.81 25.56
N PHE A 406 -10.89 6.26 26.42
CA PHE A 406 -12.29 6.68 26.50
C PHE A 406 -12.44 8.17 26.81
N LEU A 407 -11.59 8.71 27.69
CA LEU A 407 -11.57 10.14 27.99
C LEU A 407 -11.10 10.97 26.78
N PHE A 408 -10.14 10.46 26.01
CA PHE A 408 -9.68 11.10 24.78
C PHE A 408 -10.79 11.15 23.73
N ASP A 409 -11.53 10.05 23.57
CA ASP A 409 -12.65 9.94 22.64
C ASP A 409 -13.83 10.82 23.05
N ALA A 410 -14.11 10.98 24.35
CA ALA A 410 -15.12 11.92 24.83
C ALA A 410 -14.80 13.35 24.36
N GLY A 411 -13.53 13.77 24.43
CA GLY A 411 -13.09 15.07 23.91
C GLY A 411 -13.23 15.17 22.38
N ARG A 412 -13.00 14.07 21.64
CA ARG A 412 -13.20 14.02 20.18
C ARG A 412 -14.68 14.15 19.81
N VAL A 413 -15.57 13.49 20.55
CA VAL A 413 -17.03 13.60 20.37
C VAL A 413 -17.49 15.04 20.60
N ALA A 414 -17.04 15.68 21.69
CA ALA A 414 -17.35 17.09 21.96
C ALA A 414 -16.82 18.04 20.88
N GLU A 415 -15.62 17.80 20.33
CA GLU A 415 -15.06 18.59 19.23
C GLU A 415 -15.86 18.44 17.92
N ARG A 416 -16.33 17.22 17.62
CA ARG A 416 -17.18 16.95 16.45
C ARG A 416 -18.52 17.71 16.52
N ASP A 417 -19.05 17.86 17.72
CA ASP A 417 -20.27 18.64 18.02
C ASP A 417 -20.01 20.15 18.11
N ASP A 418 -18.82 20.63 17.72
CA ASP A 418 -18.36 22.02 17.78
C ASP A 418 -18.39 22.64 19.21
N ARG A 419 -18.49 21.81 20.26
CA ARG A 419 -18.37 22.22 21.67
C ARG A 419 -16.91 22.29 22.08
N LEU A 420 -16.17 23.21 21.44
CA LEU A 420 -14.72 23.31 21.56
C LEU A 420 -14.22 23.60 22.98
N ALA A 421 -14.98 24.34 23.78
CA ALA A 421 -14.63 24.60 25.17
C ALA A 421 -14.70 23.33 26.03
N ASP A 422 -15.76 22.53 25.85
CA ASP A 422 -15.95 21.25 26.54
C ASP A 422 -14.84 20.27 26.13
N ALA A 423 -14.59 20.14 24.82
CA ALA A 423 -13.52 19.30 24.28
C ALA A 423 -12.14 19.66 24.88
N ALA A 424 -11.82 20.95 24.94
CA ALA A 424 -10.56 21.42 25.53
C ALA A 424 -10.46 21.05 27.02
N GLN A 425 -11.54 21.22 27.79
CA GLN A 425 -11.57 20.87 29.21
C GLN A 425 -11.44 19.36 29.44
N ILE A 426 -12.12 18.54 28.64
CA ILE A 426 -12.04 17.08 28.71
C ILE A 426 -10.62 16.61 28.41
N TRP A 427 -9.97 17.10 27.35
CA TRP A 427 -8.60 16.70 27.03
C TRP A 427 -7.57 17.15 28.07
N GLN A 428 -7.75 18.33 28.68
CA GLN A 428 -6.86 18.79 29.76
C GLN A 428 -6.89 17.87 31.00
N ARG A 429 -7.98 17.13 31.22
CA ARG A 429 -8.07 16.14 32.31
C ARG A 429 -7.05 15.02 32.14
N ILE A 430 -6.72 14.60 30.91
CA ILE A 430 -5.82 13.46 30.66
C ILE A 430 -4.43 13.69 31.28
N ALA A 431 -3.86 14.90 31.15
CA ALA A 431 -2.57 15.23 31.76
C ALA A 431 -2.59 15.19 33.30
N THR A 432 -3.77 15.35 33.91
CA THR A 432 -3.94 15.40 35.37
C THR A 432 -4.33 14.02 35.94
N GLU A 433 -5.25 13.32 35.28
CA GLU A 433 -5.81 12.04 35.73
C GLU A 433 -4.97 10.84 35.25
N TYR A 434 -4.32 10.96 34.08
CA TYR A 434 -3.57 9.88 33.42
C TYR A 434 -2.19 10.36 32.91
N PRO A 435 -1.32 10.91 33.77
CA PRO A 435 -0.07 11.56 33.34
C PRO A 435 0.94 10.65 32.63
N ASN A 436 0.79 9.33 32.75
CA ASN A 436 1.64 8.34 32.08
C ASN A 436 1.04 7.80 30.77
N SER A 437 -0.11 8.32 30.34
CA SER A 437 -0.75 7.90 29.09
C SER A 437 -0.06 8.50 27.87
N ASP A 438 0.01 7.73 26.78
CA ASP A 438 0.50 8.22 25.48
C ASP A 438 -0.38 9.33 24.89
N TYR A 439 -1.62 9.49 25.37
CA TYR A 439 -2.54 10.55 24.95
C TYR A 439 -2.20 11.94 25.49
N VAL A 440 -1.35 12.05 26.52
CA VAL A 440 -1.11 13.32 27.25
C VAL A 440 -0.70 14.47 26.34
N TYR A 441 0.29 14.25 25.46
CA TYR A 441 0.72 15.28 24.51
C TYR A 441 -0.39 15.63 23.52
N ARG A 442 -1.00 14.63 22.87
CA ARG A 442 -1.98 14.86 21.81
C ARG A 442 -3.25 15.54 22.35
N ALA A 443 -3.68 15.17 23.54
CA ALA A 443 -4.79 15.80 24.25
C ALA A 443 -4.51 17.28 24.54
N ALA A 444 -3.35 17.59 25.12
CA ALA A 444 -2.95 18.98 25.37
C ALA A 444 -2.86 19.78 24.07
N PHE A 445 -2.25 19.22 23.04
CA PHE A 445 -2.15 19.85 21.73
C PHE A 445 -3.53 20.17 21.13
N LEU A 446 -4.45 19.20 21.14
CA LEU A 446 -5.82 19.39 20.64
C LEU A 446 -6.63 20.38 21.48
N ALA A 447 -6.42 20.44 22.80
CA ALA A 447 -7.01 21.48 23.63
C ALA A 447 -6.50 22.89 23.24
N GLY A 448 -5.20 23.02 22.91
CA GLY A 448 -4.63 24.25 22.36
C GLY A 448 -5.28 24.64 21.03
N MET A 449 -5.50 23.66 20.14
CA MET A 449 -6.21 23.85 18.88
C MET A 449 -7.65 24.33 19.07
N CYS A 450 -8.38 23.79 20.05
CA CYS A 450 -9.72 24.25 20.40
C CYS A 450 -9.73 25.72 20.82
N TYR A 451 -8.82 26.14 21.71
CA TYR A 451 -8.73 27.55 22.10
C TYR A 451 -8.31 28.46 20.95
N TYR A 452 -7.41 28.00 20.08
CA TYR A 452 -7.04 28.74 18.87
C TYR A 452 -8.25 28.97 17.96
N ARG A 453 -9.06 27.94 17.73
CA ARG A 453 -10.30 28.01 16.93
C ARG A 453 -11.38 28.90 17.57
N LEU A 454 -11.44 28.96 18.90
CA LEU A 454 -12.31 29.86 19.65
C LEU A 454 -11.85 31.34 19.59
N GLY A 455 -10.63 31.61 19.11
CA GLY A 455 -10.02 32.94 19.15
C GLY A 455 -9.50 33.32 20.55
N ASP A 456 -9.49 32.39 21.50
CA ASP A 456 -8.89 32.58 22.82
C ASP A 456 -7.38 32.30 22.75
N TYR A 457 -6.67 33.19 22.06
CA TYR A 457 -5.23 33.07 21.84
C TYR A 457 -4.40 33.04 23.14
N PRO A 458 -4.73 33.80 24.21
CA PRO A 458 -4.04 33.65 25.49
C PRO A 458 -4.12 32.24 26.09
N SER A 459 -5.29 31.61 26.08
CA SER A 459 -5.44 30.22 26.54
C SER A 459 -4.72 29.26 25.60
N ALA A 460 -4.85 29.43 24.28
CA ALA A 460 -4.15 28.61 23.29
C ALA A 460 -2.63 28.67 23.48
N GLN A 461 -2.06 29.86 23.68
CA GLN A 461 -0.64 30.06 23.93
C GLN A 461 -0.16 29.33 25.19
N THR A 462 -0.93 29.40 26.27
CA THR A 462 -0.64 28.70 27.54
C THR A 462 -0.63 27.19 27.32
N ILE A 463 -1.63 26.66 26.63
CA ILE A 463 -1.76 25.22 26.39
C ILE A 463 -0.72 24.70 25.39
N PHE A 464 -0.37 25.44 24.33
CA PHE A 464 0.72 25.04 23.42
C PHE A 464 2.08 25.07 24.12
N TRP A 465 2.30 25.99 25.05
CA TRP A 465 3.48 25.95 25.91
C TRP A 465 3.51 24.70 26.78
N GLN A 466 2.37 24.33 27.39
CA GLN A 466 2.25 23.06 28.11
C GLN A 466 2.51 21.84 27.19
N ALA A 467 1.89 21.79 26.02
CA ALA A 467 2.11 20.71 25.04
C ALA A 467 3.60 20.60 24.64
N GLN A 468 4.29 21.72 24.49
CA GLN A 468 5.74 21.76 24.24
C GLN A 468 6.54 21.10 25.37
N THR A 469 6.16 21.30 26.64
CA THR A 469 6.82 20.66 27.78
C THR A 469 6.50 19.16 27.89
N LEU A 470 5.34 18.74 27.39
CA LEU A 470 4.88 17.34 27.38
C LEU A 470 5.40 16.55 26.17
N ALA A 471 5.95 17.23 25.16
CA ALA A 471 6.42 16.60 23.93
C ALA A 471 7.58 15.61 24.19
N THR A 472 7.38 14.36 23.77
CA THR A 472 8.36 13.27 23.92
C THR A 472 9.22 13.08 22.67
N SER A 473 8.85 13.69 21.54
CA SER A 473 9.62 13.64 20.30
C SER A 473 9.94 15.02 19.71
N PRO A 474 10.97 15.14 18.86
CA PRO A 474 11.27 16.36 18.11
C PRO A 474 10.07 16.84 17.28
N ALA A 475 9.39 15.94 16.56
CA ALA A 475 8.22 16.28 15.74
C ALA A 475 7.08 16.91 16.56
N GLN A 476 6.76 16.31 17.72
CA GLN A 476 5.76 16.86 18.65
C GLN A 476 6.19 18.26 19.14
N ARG A 477 7.45 18.41 19.54
CA ARG A 477 7.96 19.69 20.02
C ARG A 477 7.92 20.75 18.91
N ALA A 478 8.34 20.41 17.70
CA ALA A 478 8.27 21.29 16.53
C ALA A 478 6.83 21.73 16.23
N GLY A 479 5.86 20.80 16.31
CA GLY A 479 4.43 21.10 16.17
C GLY A 479 3.90 22.07 17.22
N ALA A 480 4.27 21.89 18.49
CA ALA A 480 3.86 22.80 19.55
C ALA A 480 4.46 24.21 19.37
N TYR A 481 5.75 24.31 19.00
CA TYR A 481 6.38 25.60 18.66
C TYR A 481 5.75 26.24 17.42
N PHE A 482 5.43 25.46 16.40
CA PHE A 482 4.78 25.93 15.18
C PHE A 482 3.46 26.64 15.49
N TRP A 483 2.59 26.00 16.29
CA TRP A 483 1.30 26.56 16.69
C TRP A 483 1.41 27.69 17.71
N LEU A 484 2.45 27.69 18.55
CA LEU A 484 2.80 28.83 19.39
C LEU A 484 3.09 30.08 18.54
N GLY A 485 3.87 29.94 17.47
CA GLY A 485 4.16 31.01 16.51
C GLY A 485 2.90 31.50 15.79
N LYS A 486 2.03 30.59 15.35
CA LYS A 486 0.72 30.92 14.76
C LYS A 486 -0.16 31.70 15.74
N THR A 487 -0.14 31.34 17.02
CA THR A 487 -0.91 32.01 18.08
C THR A 487 -0.38 33.42 18.34
N GLN A 488 0.95 33.59 18.42
CA GLN A 488 1.60 34.91 18.56
C GLN A 488 1.30 35.82 17.36
N ALA A 489 1.37 35.30 16.14
CA ALA A 489 1.02 36.04 14.93
C ALA A 489 -0.44 36.50 14.96
N ALA A 490 -1.37 35.64 15.39
CA ALA A 490 -2.79 35.99 15.53
C ALA A 490 -3.05 37.05 16.61
N GLN A 491 -2.18 37.15 17.63
CA GLN A 491 -2.19 38.23 18.62
C GLN A 491 -1.57 39.54 18.12
N GLY A 492 -0.99 39.55 16.91
CA GLY A 492 -0.32 40.70 16.30
C GLY A 492 1.18 40.82 16.61
N ASP A 493 1.80 39.81 17.24
CA ASP A 493 3.23 39.78 17.55
C ASP A 493 4.02 39.00 16.48
N SER A 494 4.17 39.62 15.31
CA SER A 494 4.81 38.99 14.15
C SER A 494 6.31 38.74 14.32
N ASP A 495 7.02 39.60 15.08
CA ASP A 495 8.46 39.46 15.30
C ASP A 495 8.76 38.25 16.19
N THR A 496 8.01 38.09 17.29
CA THR A 496 8.12 36.90 18.14
C THR A 496 7.71 35.65 17.37
N ALA A 497 6.63 35.71 16.58
CA ALA A 497 6.18 34.59 15.75
C ALA A 497 7.27 34.09 14.78
N LYS A 498 7.96 35.00 14.07
CA LYS A 498 9.06 34.64 13.16
C LYS A 498 10.22 33.97 13.89
N SER A 499 10.60 34.47 15.07
CA SER A 499 11.63 33.83 15.92
C SER A 499 11.21 32.43 16.39
N THR A 500 9.96 32.28 16.80
CA THR A 500 9.39 30.99 17.23
C THR A 500 9.32 29.98 16.08
N TRP A 501 9.00 30.40 14.86
CA TRP A 501 9.05 29.50 13.69
C TRP A 501 10.48 29.13 13.28
N GLN A 502 11.46 30.01 13.42
CA GLN A 502 12.87 29.66 13.22
C GLN A 502 13.33 28.59 14.22
N GLN A 503 12.86 28.65 15.46
CA GLN A 503 13.11 27.60 16.45
C GLN A 503 12.44 26.29 16.03
N ALA A 504 11.15 26.31 15.67
CA ALA A 504 10.45 25.13 15.15
C ALA A 504 11.22 24.48 13.99
N ALA A 505 11.65 25.27 13.01
CA ALA A 505 12.39 24.83 11.82
C ALA A 505 13.73 24.13 12.12
N SER A 506 14.28 24.28 13.33
CA SER A 506 15.55 23.67 13.76
C SER A 506 15.37 22.41 14.60
N ILE A 507 14.19 22.18 15.17
CA ILE A 507 13.94 21.08 16.13
C ILE A 507 13.89 19.73 15.42
N ASP A 508 13.23 19.68 14.26
CA ASP A 508 13.06 18.47 13.46
C ASP A 508 13.23 18.80 11.97
N PRO A 509 14.45 19.07 11.48
CA PRO A 509 14.69 19.87 10.27
C PRO A 509 14.04 19.39 8.98
N THR A 510 13.69 18.10 8.89
CA THR A 510 13.03 17.45 7.75
C THR A 510 11.56 17.08 8.02
N GLY A 511 11.09 17.23 9.26
CA GLY A 511 9.70 16.96 9.64
C GLY A 511 8.75 18.09 9.23
N TYR A 512 7.48 17.74 9.04
CA TYR A 512 6.44 18.61 8.48
C TYR A 512 6.38 20.00 9.11
N TYR A 513 6.26 20.07 10.44
CA TYR A 513 6.10 21.35 11.13
C TYR A 513 7.34 22.25 11.00
N SER A 514 8.52 21.67 10.90
CA SER A 514 9.77 22.42 10.72
C SER A 514 9.90 22.95 9.30
N GLU A 515 9.57 22.15 8.30
CA GLU A 515 9.48 22.58 6.90
C GLU A 515 8.45 23.70 6.73
N ARG A 516 7.26 23.51 7.32
CA ARG A 516 6.18 24.48 7.24
C ARG A 516 6.49 25.77 8.00
N ALA A 517 7.14 25.66 9.17
CA ALA A 517 7.65 26.81 9.91
C ALA A 517 8.68 27.60 9.10
N ARG A 518 9.56 26.91 8.36
CA ARG A 518 10.55 27.53 7.47
C ARG A 518 9.86 28.29 6.34
N ASP A 519 8.82 27.73 5.74
CA ASP A 519 8.04 28.44 4.73
C ASP A 519 7.32 29.67 5.33
N LEU A 520 6.68 29.56 6.51
CA LEU A 520 6.03 30.71 7.17
C LEU A 520 7.02 31.82 7.55
N ALA A 521 8.21 31.47 8.04
CA ALA A 521 9.25 32.45 8.38
C ALA A 521 9.75 33.22 7.14
N ASN A 522 9.61 32.63 5.94
CA ASN A 522 9.98 33.21 4.65
C ASN A 522 8.78 33.63 3.79
N ASP A 523 7.58 33.74 4.39
CA ASP A 523 6.36 34.18 3.72
C ASP A 523 5.99 33.35 2.46
N ARG A 524 6.25 32.03 2.50
CA ARG A 524 6.01 31.05 1.43
C ARG A 524 4.76 30.20 1.68
N LEU A 525 3.99 29.98 0.61
CA LEU A 525 2.81 29.10 0.63
C LEU A 525 3.22 27.62 0.54
N PRO A 526 2.42 26.71 1.12
CA PRO A 526 2.65 25.27 0.97
C PRO A 526 2.77 24.85 -0.51
N PHE A 527 3.62 23.86 -0.79
CA PHE A 527 3.84 23.30 -2.13
C PHE A 527 4.28 24.30 -3.21
N THR A 528 4.84 25.45 -2.83
CA THR A 528 5.44 26.37 -3.80
C THR A 528 6.69 25.73 -4.40
N PRO A 529 6.78 25.43 -5.71
CA PRO A 529 7.99 24.82 -6.28
C PRO A 529 9.16 25.83 -6.38
N PRO A 530 10.41 25.36 -6.48
CA PRO A 530 11.54 26.23 -6.83
C PRO A 530 11.35 26.80 -8.24
N ALA A 531 11.94 27.97 -8.51
CA ALA A 531 11.79 28.65 -9.81
C ALA A 531 12.37 27.85 -10.98
N THR A 532 13.43 27.09 -10.74
CA THR A 532 14.10 26.24 -11.74
C THR A 532 14.46 24.89 -11.14
N ILE A 533 14.11 23.82 -11.86
CA ILE A 533 14.47 22.44 -11.52
C ILE A 533 15.54 21.89 -12.49
N ASP A 534 16.42 21.02 -11.99
CA ASP A 534 17.40 20.29 -12.80
C ASP A 534 17.38 18.81 -12.46
N LEU A 535 16.94 17.98 -13.41
CA LEU A 535 16.84 16.52 -13.24
C LEU A 535 18.09 15.79 -13.77
N GLY A 536 19.11 16.52 -14.23
CA GLY A 536 20.34 15.95 -14.74
C GLY A 536 21.12 15.20 -13.65
N LEU A 537 21.56 13.99 -13.96
CA LEU A 537 22.38 13.16 -13.06
C LEU A 537 23.78 12.99 -13.64
N ASP A 538 24.82 13.18 -12.83
CA ASP A 538 26.20 12.77 -13.15
C ASP A 538 26.48 11.44 -12.47
N ARG A 539 25.88 10.37 -13.01
CA ARG A 539 25.91 9.03 -12.40
C ARG A 539 27.33 8.52 -12.17
N GLU A 540 28.26 8.80 -13.07
CA GLU A 540 29.66 8.38 -12.92
C GLU A 540 30.34 9.10 -11.76
N SER A 541 30.17 10.42 -11.63
CA SER A 541 30.69 11.16 -10.48
C SER A 541 30.02 10.72 -9.18
N GLU A 542 28.71 10.52 -9.18
CA GLU A 542 27.94 10.10 -8.01
C GLU A 542 28.41 8.75 -7.46
N LEU A 543 28.60 7.76 -8.33
CA LEU A 543 29.14 6.45 -7.97
C LEU A 543 30.55 6.58 -7.36
N ARG A 544 31.45 7.34 -7.99
CA ARG A 544 32.81 7.54 -7.46
C ARG A 544 32.82 8.17 -6.08
N GLN A 545 31.98 9.19 -5.85
CA GLN A 545 31.87 9.84 -4.54
C GLN A 545 31.26 8.91 -3.49
N ALA A 546 30.24 8.12 -3.88
CA ALA A 546 29.63 7.14 -3.00
C ALA A 546 30.61 6.04 -2.61
N GLU A 547 31.40 5.50 -3.54
CA GLU A 547 32.42 4.49 -3.24
C GLU A 547 33.48 5.02 -2.28
N GLN A 548 34.00 6.24 -2.51
CA GLN A 548 34.97 6.87 -1.61
C GLN A 548 34.38 7.09 -0.21
N TRP A 549 33.14 7.55 -0.14
CA TRP A 549 32.45 7.72 1.14
C TRP A 549 32.22 6.38 1.84
N MET A 550 31.76 5.34 1.13
CA MET A 550 31.57 3.99 1.67
C MET A 550 32.87 3.43 2.22
N GLN A 551 33.99 3.59 1.50
CA GLN A 551 35.31 3.18 1.96
C GLN A 551 35.70 3.85 3.27
N ASN A 552 35.48 5.16 3.39
CA ASN A 552 35.82 5.92 4.59
C ASN A 552 34.87 5.64 5.76
N THR A 553 33.56 5.62 5.52
CA THR A 553 32.53 5.45 6.55
C THR A 553 32.60 4.07 7.19
N PHE A 554 32.81 3.02 6.39
CA PHE A 554 32.83 1.64 6.85
C PHE A 554 34.24 1.02 6.92
N GLN A 555 35.28 1.83 6.70
CA GLN A 555 36.69 1.44 6.81
C GLN A 555 37.06 0.25 5.89
N PHE A 556 36.52 0.22 4.67
CA PHE A 556 36.88 -0.80 3.69
C PHE A 556 38.30 -0.57 3.17
N PRO A 557 39.08 -1.65 2.90
CA PRO A 557 40.39 -1.51 2.27
C PRO A 557 40.25 -0.97 0.84
N ALA A 558 41.30 -0.33 0.32
CA ALA A 558 41.32 0.18 -1.06
C ALA A 558 41.15 -0.92 -2.14
N SER A 559 41.36 -2.19 -1.77
CA SER A 559 41.14 -3.35 -2.63
C SER A 559 39.72 -3.93 -2.56
N ALA A 560 38.82 -3.31 -1.78
CA ALA A 560 37.43 -3.76 -1.71
C ALA A 560 36.77 -3.61 -3.08
N ASP A 561 36.04 -4.65 -3.48
CA ASP A 561 35.35 -4.69 -4.76
C ASP A 561 34.01 -3.94 -4.65
N PHE A 562 33.89 -2.77 -5.25
CA PHE A 562 32.63 -2.02 -5.32
C PHE A 562 31.85 -2.29 -6.62
N SER A 563 32.34 -3.19 -7.48
CA SER A 563 31.65 -3.50 -8.72
C SER A 563 30.22 -3.99 -8.46
N VAL A 564 29.33 -3.56 -9.36
CA VAL A 564 27.91 -3.90 -9.32
C VAL A 564 27.62 -4.76 -10.55
N PRO A 565 27.06 -5.97 -10.39
CA PRO A 565 26.61 -6.58 -9.13
C PRO A 565 27.73 -7.26 -8.31
N GLY A 566 28.96 -7.37 -8.83
CA GLY A 566 30.08 -7.99 -8.12
C GLY A 566 29.79 -9.45 -7.72
N PRO A 567 30.13 -9.88 -6.49
CA PRO A 567 29.85 -11.24 -6.00
C PRO A 567 28.38 -11.66 -6.05
N LEU A 568 27.43 -10.71 -6.05
CA LEU A 568 26.00 -11.02 -6.16
C LEU A 568 25.66 -11.72 -7.47
N ALA A 569 26.43 -11.53 -8.54
CA ALA A 569 26.24 -12.21 -9.81
C ALA A 569 26.24 -13.74 -9.70
N SER A 570 26.87 -14.28 -8.65
CA SER A 570 27.00 -15.72 -8.41
C SER A 570 25.96 -16.28 -7.43
N ASP A 571 25.16 -15.41 -6.78
CA ASP A 571 24.12 -15.87 -5.86
C ASP A 571 22.94 -16.48 -6.65
N PRO A 572 22.51 -17.71 -6.33
CA PRO A 572 21.40 -18.35 -7.04
C PRO A 572 20.10 -17.53 -7.03
N ARG A 573 19.81 -16.78 -5.97
CA ARG A 573 18.63 -15.90 -5.89
C ARG A 573 18.76 -14.73 -6.84
N PHE A 574 19.96 -14.16 -6.97
CA PHE A 574 20.19 -13.06 -7.89
C PHE A 574 20.00 -13.51 -9.34
N ILE A 575 20.52 -14.68 -9.70
CA ILE A 575 20.34 -15.29 -11.02
C ILE A 575 18.86 -15.55 -11.30
N ARG A 576 18.11 -16.13 -10.35
CA ARG A 576 16.66 -16.35 -10.49
C ARG A 576 15.89 -15.03 -10.58
N GLY A 577 16.24 -14.03 -9.78
CA GLY A 577 15.60 -12.71 -9.80
C GLY A 577 15.76 -12.01 -11.15
N GLN A 578 16.97 -12.07 -11.75
CA GLN A 578 17.20 -11.59 -13.11
C GLN A 578 16.36 -12.34 -14.14
N GLU A 579 16.24 -13.65 -13.99
CA GLU A 579 15.50 -14.48 -14.92
C GLU A 579 14.00 -14.24 -14.85
N PHE A 580 13.43 -14.13 -13.64
CA PHE A 580 12.04 -13.74 -13.46
C PHE A 580 11.76 -12.33 -14.01
N TRP A 581 12.65 -11.37 -13.77
CA TRP A 581 12.52 -10.01 -14.33
C TRP A 581 12.46 -10.02 -15.85
N ARG A 582 13.34 -10.81 -16.48
CA ARG A 582 13.42 -10.98 -17.93
C ARG A 582 12.14 -11.58 -18.52
N LEU A 583 11.48 -12.48 -17.79
CA LEU A 583 10.17 -13.04 -18.15
C LEU A 583 8.99 -12.14 -17.79
N GLY A 584 9.22 -10.92 -17.28
CA GLY A 584 8.14 -10.02 -16.83
C GLY A 584 7.41 -10.50 -15.58
N LEU A 585 7.98 -11.47 -14.85
CA LEU A 585 7.43 -12.03 -13.61
C LEU A 585 7.92 -11.20 -12.41
N TYR A 586 7.50 -9.93 -12.36
CA TYR A 586 8.02 -8.93 -11.44
C TYR A 586 7.86 -9.32 -9.95
N ASP A 587 6.71 -9.88 -9.56
CA ASP A 587 6.49 -10.34 -8.17
C ASP A 587 7.48 -11.44 -7.74
N HIS A 588 7.84 -12.35 -8.67
CA HIS A 588 8.79 -13.42 -8.39
C HIS A 588 10.21 -12.88 -8.32
N ALA A 589 10.56 -11.94 -9.21
CA ALA A 589 11.85 -11.25 -9.16
C ALA A 589 12.00 -10.46 -7.86
N GLU A 590 10.95 -9.74 -7.46
CA GLU A 590 10.89 -9.01 -6.21
C GLU A 590 11.13 -9.93 -5.02
N ALA A 591 10.48 -11.10 -4.95
CA ALA A 591 10.67 -12.04 -3.85
C ALA A 591 12.14 -12.47 -3.70
N GLU A 592 12.83 -12.75 -4.80
CA GLU A 592 14.26 -13.12 -4.82
C GLU A 592 15.16 -11.98 -4.35
N PHE A 593 14.96 -10.77 -4.89
CA PHE A 593 15.75 -9.61 -4.50
C PHE A 593 15.46 -9.12 -3.08
N ASN A 594 14.21 -9.21 -2.61
CA ASN A 594 13.85 -8.92 -1.23
C ASN A 594 14.52 -9.91 -0.27
N ASN A 595 14.53 -11.21 -0.60
CA ASN A 595 15.22 -12.21 0.23
C ASN A 595 16.72 -11.89 0.37
N LEU A 596 17.37 -11.50 -0.72
CA LEU A 596 18.77 -11.04 -0.70
C LEU A 596 18.96 -9.77 0.12
N ARG A 597 18.10 -8.77 -0.06
CA ARG A 597 18.14 -7.50 0.65
C ARG A 597 17.95 -7.69 2.15
N ASP A 598 17.05 -8.55 2.55
CA ASP A 598 16.74 -8.82 3.96
C ASP A 598 17.91 -9.54 4.65
N GLU A 599 18.63 -10.44 3.93
CA GLU A 599 19.90 -10.99 4.43
C GLU A 599 21.01 -9.93 4.49
N ALA A 600 20.99 -8.95 3.57
CA ALA A 600 22.00 -7.90 3.48
C ALA A 600 21.86 -6.77 4.51
N VAL A 601 20.82 -6.75 5.36
CA VAL A 601 20.52 -5.66 6.34
C VAL A 601 21.74 -5.27 7.19
N GLY A 602 22.59 -6.23 7.55
CA GLY A 602 23.82 -5.99 8.34
C GLY A 602 25.10 -5.79 7.52
N ASN A 603 25.00 -5.75 6.19
CA ASN A 603 26.14 -5.70 5.27
C ASN A 603 26.05 -4.46 4.37
N PRO A 604 26.83 -3.39 4.66
CA PRO A 604 26.71 -2.12 3.94
C PRO A 604 27.17 -2.24 2.49
N LEU A 605 28.17 -3.07 2.17
CA LEU A 605 28.65 -3.24 0.80
C LEU A 605 27.64 -4.00 -0.07
N THR A 606 27.02 -5.06 0.46
CA THR A 606 25.96 -5.78 -0.26
C THR A 606 24.72 -4.91 -0.44
N SER A 607 24.32 -4.16 0.59
CA SER A 607 23.20 -3.22 0.51
C SER A 607 23.46 -2.12 -0.53
N TYR A 608 24.69 -1.58 -0.60
CA TYR A 608 25.10 -0.63 -1.63
C TYR A 608 24.97 -1.21 -3.05
N ARG A 609 25.50 -2.42 -3.28
CA ARG A 609 25.41 -3.07 -4.60
C ARG A 609 23.96 -3.31 -5.01
N LEU A 610 23.11 -3.77 -4.08
CA LEU A 610 21.68 -3.95 -4.33
C LEU A 610 21.00 -2.61 -4.63
N ALA A 611 21.29 -1.56 -3.87
CA ALA A 611 20.72 -0.22 -4.10
C ALA A 611 21.03 0.30 -5.50
N VAL A 612 22.29 0.21 -5.93
CA VAL A 612 22.71 0.63 -7.28
C VAL A 612 22.07 -0.26 -8.35
N TYR A 613 22.24 -1.58 -8.25
CA TYR A 613 21.74 -2.52 -9.25
C TYR A 613 20.23 -2.42 -9.46
N LEU A 614 19.46 -2.41 -8.37
CA LEU A 614 18.00 -2.37 -8.43
C LEU A 614 17.50 -0.99 -8.92
N SER A 615 18.23 0.09 -8.64
CA SER A 615 17.90 1.41 -9.20
C SER A 615 18.07 1.45 -10.72
N ASP A 616 19.13 0.82 -11.24
CA ASP A 616 19.40 0.74 -12.68
C ASP A 616 18.43 -0.24 -13.38
N LEU A 617 17.98 -1.29 -12.67
CA LEU A 617 17.01 -2.26 -13.18
C LEU A 617 15.58 -1.68 -13.31
N GLY A 618 15.24 -0.65 -12.53
CA GLY A 618 13.87 -0.12 -12.44
C GLY A 618 13.07 -0.64 -11.24
N MET A 619 13.71 -1.35 -10.31
CA MET A 619 13.11 -1.85 -9.05
C MET A 619 13.28 -0.83 -7.93
N TYR A 620 12.63 0.32 -8.12
CA TYR A 620 12.90 1.53 -7.34
C TYR A 620 12.60 1.37 -5.85
N ARG A 621 11.49 0.74 -5.46
CA ARG A 621 11.13 0.53 -4.05
C ARG A 621 12.23 -0.21 -3.30
N GLN A 622 12.71 -1.31 -3.86
CA GLN A 622 13.71 -2.17 -3.25
C GLN A 622 15.09 -1.47 -3.25
N ALA A 623 15.39 -0.69 -4.29
CA ALA A 623 16.57 0.17 -4.33
C ALA A 623 16.56 1.25 -3.24
N ILE A 624 15.42 1.93 -3.04
CA ILE A 624 15.20 2.93 -1.98
C ILE A 624 15.45 2.31 -0.60
N LEU A 625 14.90 1.11 -0.36
CA LEU A 625 15.07 0.39 0.91
C LEU A 625 16.53 -0.04 1.13
N ALA A 626 17.21 -0.55 0.10
CA ALA A 626 18.62 -0.92 0.18
C ALA A 626 19.54 0.30 0.40
N ALA A 627 19.26 1.42 -0.26
CA ALA A 627 19.96 2.68 0.00
C ALA A 627 19.75 3.15 1.44
N ARG A 628 18.54 2.97 1.99
CA ARG A 628 18.26 3.32 3.38
C ARG A 628 19.02 2.43 4.36
N GLN A 629 19.12 1.12 4.12
CA GLN A 629 19.93 0.21 4.95
C GLN A 629 21.39 0.66 5.06
N VAL A 630 22.00 1.12 3.95
CA VAL A 630 23.37 1.67 3.98
C VAL A 630 23.47 2.89 4.90
N LEU A 631 22.50 3.79 4.83
CA LEU A 631 22.49 5.03 5.62
C LEU A 631 22.22 4.76 7.10
N ASP A 632 21.34 3.81 7.42
CA ASP A 632 21.07 3.36 8.79
C ASP A 632 22.33 2.74 9.41
N LEU A 633 23.06 1.90 8.65
CA LEU A 633 24.33 1.32 9.09
C LEU A 633 25.42 2.38 9.30
N ALA A 634 25.34 3.52 8.60
CA ALA A 634 26.21 4.67 8.81
C ALA A 634 25.80 5.51 10.05
N GLY A 635 24.71 5.17 10.73
CA GLY A 635 24.21 5.88 11.92
C GLY A 635 23.55 7.22 11.60
N LEU A 636 23.05 7.41 10.38
CA LEU A 636 22.43 8.66 9.94
C LEU A 636 20.93 8.65 10.23
N ASP A 637 20.46 9.68 10.93
CA ASP A 637 19.03 9.99 11.05
C ASP A 637 18.50 10.63 9.76
N ASP A 638 17.21 10.93 9.70
CA ASP A 638 16.56 11.42 8.47
C ASP A 638 17.20 12.68 7.92
N ALA A 639 17.50 13.66 8.77
CA ALA A 639 18.22 14.87 8.36
C ALA A 639 19.67 14.57 7.96
N GLY A 640 20.37 13.73 8.73
CA GLY A 640 21.74 13.32 8.47
C GLY A 640 21.91 12.59 7.13
N THR A 641 20.88 11.87 6.67
CA THR A 641 20.94 11.18 5.37
C THR A 641 21.14 12.12 4.19
N LEU A 642 20.72 13.39 4.29
CA LEU A 642 20.91 14.40 3.25
C LEU A 642 22.37 14.88 3.15
N THR A 643 23.22 14.51 4.11
CA THR A 643 24.67 14.84 4.09
C THR A 643 25.52 13.74 3.45
N ALA A 644 24.94 12.57 3.20
CA ALA A 644 25.60 11.49 2.45
C ALA A 644 25.77 11.88 0.96
N PRO A 645 26.63 11.18 0.20
CA PRO A 645 26.78 11.41 -1.23
C PRO A 645 25.43 11.42 -1.95
N VAL A 646 25.25 12.37 -2.87
CA VAL A 646 23.95 12.65 -3.52
C VAL A 646 23.34 11.44 -4.22
N LEU A 647 24.17 10.46 -4.62
CA LEU A 647 23.73 9.14 -5.11
C LEU A 647 22.59 8.55 -4.27
N PHE A 648 22.75 8.51 -2.94
CA PHE A 648 21.75 7.92 -2.06
C PHE A 648 20.46 8.73 -2.03
N SER A 649 20.57 10.05 -2.15
CA SER A 649 19.41 10.95 -2.25
C SER A 649 18.71 10.80 -3.60
N HIS A 650 19.45 10.67 -4.72
CA HIS A 650 18.87 10.41 -6.04
C HIS A 650 18.25 9.01 -6.16
N ILE A 651 18.75 8.00 -5.44
CA ILE A 651 18.07 6.69 -5.35
C ILE A 651 16.83 6.81 -4.46
N ARG A 652 16.93 7.46 -3.29
CA ARG A 652 15.80 7.56 -2.36
C ARG A 652 14.69 8.46 -2.88
N PHE A 653 15.01 9.57 -3.55
CA PHE A 653 14.09 10.60 -4.02
C PHE A 653 14.30 10.84 -5.52
N GLY A 654 14.29 9.76 -6.31
CA GLY A 654 14.56 9.82 -7.73
C GLY A 654 13.40 10.35 -8.56
N ALA A 655 13.72 11.12 -9.61
CA ALA A 655 12.79 11.54 -10.65
C ALA A 655 12.46 10.38 -11.62
N TYR A 656 11.93 9.27 -11.09
CA TYR A 656 11.64 8.04 -11.83
C TYR A 656 10.45 8.20 -12.80
N TYR A 657 10.42 7.38 -13.85
CA TYR A 657 9.44 7.50 -14.96
C TYR A 657 9.34 8.93 -15.52
N PRO A 658 10.46 9.63 -15.81
CA PRO A 658 10.43 11.05 -16.18
C PRO A 658 9.69 11.30 -17.50
N ASP A 659 9.69 10.32 -18.40
CA ASP A 659 8.96 10.28 -19.67
C ASP A 659 7.43 10.15 -19.50
N LEU A 660 6.97 9.72 -18.33
CA LEU A 660 5.54 9.68 -17.98
C LEU A 660 5.16 10.83 -17.04
N VAL A 661 5.87 10.99 -15.92
CA VAL A 661 5.50 11.91 -14.84
C VAL A 661 5.48 13.35 -15.31
N ALA A 662 6.55 13.82 -15.97
CA ALA A 662 6.64 15.23 -16.39
C ALA A 662 5.54 15.63 -17.41
N PRO A 663 5.32 14.90 -18.53
CA PRO A 663 4.28 15.28 -19.48
C PRO A 663 2.86 15.12 -18.92
N ILE A 664 2.59 14.08 -18.11
CA ILE A 664 1.25 13.89 -17.51
C ILE A 664 0.99 14.98 -16.45
N ALA A 665 1.98 15.31 -15.60
CA ALA A 665 1.89 16.42 -14.63
C ALA A 665 1.55 17.74 -15.32
N GLN A 666 2.24 18.04 -16.42
CA GLN A 666 1.96 19.22 -17.21
C GLN A 666 0.53 19.21 -17.78
N ALA A 667 0.06 18.07 -18.31
CA ALA A 667 -1.29 17.94 -18.86
C ALA A 667 -2.38 18.22 -17.82
N TYR A 668 -2.18 17.83 -16.56
CA TYR A 668 -3.11 18.07 -15.45
C TYR A 668 -2.80 19.33 -14.62
N SER A 669 -1.86 20.17 -15.07
CA SER A 669 -1.45 21.41 -14.40
C SER A 669 -0.92 21.21 -12.96
N PHE A 670 -0.15 20.13 -12.75
CA PHE A 670 0.61 19.90 -11.53
C PHE A 670 2.09 20.17 -11.73
N ASP A 671 2.78 20.56 -10.65
CA ASP A 671 4.24 20.56 -10.64
C ASP A 671 4.76 19.12 -10.58
N PRO A 672 5.73 18.72 -11.42
CA PRO A 672 6.28 17.36 -11.40
C PRO A 672 6.83 16.93 -10.03
N LEU A 673 7.44 17.82 -9.25
CA LEU A 673 7.96 17.48 -7.91
C LEU A 673 6.82 17.10 -6.95
N PHE A 674 5.67 17.76 -7.06
CA PHE A 674 4.48 17.40 -6.28
C PHE A 674 3.97 16.00 -6.67
N VAL A 675 3.93 15.69 -7.95
CA VAL A 675 3.51 14.36 -8.43
C VAL A 675 4.49 13.26 -8.01
N TRP A 676 5.81 13.47 -8.16
CA TRP A 676 6.83 12.53 -7.66
C TRP A 676 6.73 12.34 -6.15
N SER A 677 6.39 13.38 -5.40
CA SER A 677 6.19 13.29 -3.95
C SER A 677 4.98 12.43 -3.60
N THR A 678 3.90 12.57 -4.37
CA THR A 678 2.68 11.77 -4.21
C THR A 678 2.94 10.31 -4.55
N ILE A 679 3.51 10.00 -5.72
CA ILE A 679 3.86 8.61 -6.12
C ILE A 679 4.78 7.96 -5.08
N ARG A 680 5.76 8.72 -4.58
CA ARG A 680 6.66 8.22 -3.54
C ARG A 680 5.89 7.80 -2.29
N GLN A 681 4.97 8.64 -1.82
CA GLN A 681 4.15 8.32 -0.64
C GLN A 681 3.26 7.10 -0.88
N GLU A 682 2.71 6.96 -2.09
CA GLU A 682 1.76 5.90 -2.43
C GLU A 682 2.41 4.53 -2.60
N SER A 683 3.50 4.45 -3.36
CA SER A 683 4.05 3.16 -3.83
C SER A 683 5.53 2.97 -3.59
N LEU A 684 6.26 4.04 -3.26
CA LEU A 684 7.73 4.09 -3.43
C LEU A 684 8.15 3.72 -4.86
N PHE A 685 7.35 4.11 -5.86
CA PHE A 685 7.57 3.86 -7.29
C PHE A 685 7.48 2.39 -7.73
N ASP A 686 6.82 1.56 -6.94
CA ASP A 686 6.50 0.17 -7.30
C ASP A 686 5.21 0.11 -8.13
N PRO A 687 5.26 -0.25 -9.43
CA PRO A 687 4.08 -0.32 -10.26
C PRO A 687 3.26 -1.61 -10.04
N SER A 688 3.86 -2.63 -9.43
CA SER A 688 3.23 -3.94 -9.14
C SER A 688 2.50 -3.98 -7.80
N ILE A 689 2.68 -2.97 -6.94
CA ILE A 689 2.18 -3.04 -5.56
C ILE A 689 0.65 -2.98 -5.46
N GLN A 690 0.11 -3.88 -4.63
CA GLN A 690 -1.27 -3.91 -4.19
C GLN A 690 -1.35 -3.67 -2.68
N SER A 691 -2.12 -2.67 -2.22
CA SER A 691 -2.34 -2.46 -0.79
C SER A 691 -3.25 -3.53 -0.18
N SER A 692 -3.22 -3.66 1.14
CA SER A 692 -4.18 -4.51 1.87
C SER A 692 -5.64 -4.07 1.69
N ALA A 693 -5.87 -2.78 1.39
CA ALA A 693 -7.20 -2.26 1.08
C ALA A 693 -7.63 -2.53 -0.37
N GLY A 694 -6.73 -3.05 -1.22
CA GLY A 694 -7.01 -3.35 -2.61
C GLY A 694 -6.74 -2.19 -3.58
N ALA A 695 -5.87 -1.24 -3.23
CA ALA A 695 -5.41 -0.19 -4.13
C ALA A 695 -4.21 -0.66 -4.98
N TYR A 696 -4.06 -0.17 -6.21
CA TYR A 696 -3.11 -0.71 -7.20
C TYR A 696 -2.14 0.34 -7.76
N GLY A 697 -0.89 -0.07 -7.97
CA GLY A 697 0.11 0.61 -8.79
C GLY A 697 0.67 1.91 -8.21
N LEU A 698 1.31 2.71 -9.07
CA LEU A 698 2.14 3.86 -8.69
C LEU A 698 1.45 4.91 -7.79
N MET A 699 0.18 5.19 -8.05
CA MET A 699 -0.65 6.15 -7.32
C MET A 699 -1.75 5.48 -6.50
N GLN A 700 -1.68 4.15 -6.28
CA GLN A 700 -2.61 3.39 -5.43
C GLN A 700 -4.09 3.67 -5.73
N ILE A 701 -4.51 3.36 -6.96
CA ILE A 701 -5.89 3.56 -7.40
C ILE A 701 -6.76 2.38 -6.97
N MET A 702 -7.91 2.67 -6.36
CA MET A 702 -8.94 1.67 -6.08
C MET A 702 -9.62 1.21 -7.38
N PRO A 703 -9.95 -0.08 -7.56
CA PRO A 703 -10.58 -0.60 -8.79
C PRO A 703 -11.83 0.16 -9.21
N ALA A 704 -12.77 0.37 -8.28
CA ALA A 704 -14.00 1.12 -8.54
C ALA A 704 -13.73 2.58 -8.95
N THR A 705 -12.72 3.23 -8.37
CA THR A 705 -12.30 4.58 -8.77
C THR A 705 -11.75 4.57 -10.19
N GLY A 706 -10.90 3.59 -10.52
CA GLY A 706 -10.36 3.39 -11.86
C GLY A 706 -11.46 3.20 -12.91
N GLU A 707 -12.43 2.32 -12.65
CA GLU A 707 -13.57 2.08 -13.54
C GLU A 707 -14.38 3.36 -13.81
N ASN A 708 -14.66 4.14 -12.76
CA ASN A 708 -15.37 5.40 -12.88
C ASN A 708 -14.61 6.39 -13.78
N ILE A 709 -13.30 6.54 -13.59
CA ILE A 709 -12.49 7.45 -14.40
C ILE A 709 -12.41 6.97 -15.85
N VAL A 710 -12.18 5.68 -16.07
CA VAL A 710 -12.11 5.09 -17.42
C VAL A 710 -13.44 5.28 -18.16
N SER A 711 -14.58 5.15 -17.48
CA SER A 711 -15.89 5.40 -18.10
C SER A 711 -16.04 6.84 -18.61
N ARG A 712 -15.41 7.81 -17.94
CA ARG A 712 -15.38 9.23 -18.31
C ARG A 712 -14.38 9.50 -19.45
N LEU A 713 -13.19 8.91 -19.38
CA LEU A 713 -12.12 9.13 -20.36
C LEU A 713 -12.29 8.31 -21.64
N GLY A 714 -12.99 7.18 -21.58
CA GLY A 714 -13.07 6.20 -22.66
C GLY A 714 -11.73 5.50 -22.96
N TRP A 715 -10.80 5.49 -22.01
CA TRP A 715 -9.46 4.93 -22.17
C TRP A 715 -8.91 4.39 -20.84
N PRO A 716 -8.20 3.24 -20.84
CA PRO A 716 -7.94 2.37 -21.98
C PRO A 716 -9.20 1.61 -22.43
N ALA A 717 -9.20 1.15 -23.68
CA ALA A 717 -10.26 0.25 -24.15
C ALA A 717 -10.20 -1.09 -23.40
N ASP A 718 -11.36 -1.71 -23.20
CA ASP A 718 -11.52 -3.03 -22.54
C ASP A 718 -10.82 -3.11 -21.17
N PHE A 719 -10.91 -2.02 -20.39
CA PHE A 719 -10.24 -1.90 -19.10
C PHE A 719 -10.57 -3.05 -18.15
N THR A 720 -9.52 -3.54 -17.52
CA THR A 720 -9.55 -4.55 -16.47
C THR A 720 -8.78 -4.03 -15.26
N GLN A 721 -9.00 -4.63 -14.10
CA GLN A 721 -8.30 -4.24 -12.87
C GLN A 721 -6.77 -4.33 -12.99
N SER A 722 -6.23 -5.29 -13.75
CA SER A 722 -4.79 -5.43 -13.96
C SER A 722 -4.19 -4.28 -14.77
N ASP A 723 -4.99 -3.50 -15.52
CA ASP A 723 -4.50 -2.30 -16.19
C ASP A 723 -4.04 -1.22 -15.20
N LEU A 724 -4.52 -1.26 -13.94
CA LEU A 724 -4.03 -0.37 -12.89
C LEU A 724 -2.57 -0.64 -12.50
N LEU A 725 -1.99 -1.78 -12.88
CA LEU A 725 -0.57 -2.07 -12.68
C LEU A 725 0.32 -1.50 -13.79
N ARG A 726 -0.28 -0.96 -14.88
CA ARG A 726 0.46 -0.33 -15.98
C ARG A 726 0.83 1.11 -15.59
N PRO A 727 2.12 1.48 -15.48
CA PRO A 727 2.55 2.82 -15.07
C PRO A 727 1.83 3.97 -15.79
N LYS A 728 1.75 3.92 -17.12
CA LYS A 728 1.08 4.95 -17.93
C LYS A 728 -0.41 5.10 -17.60
N VAL A 729 -1.12 3.98 -17.45
CA VAL A 729 -2.55 3.99 -17.11
C VAL A 729 -2.74 4.54 -15.71
N ASN A 730 -2.03 3.98 -14.73
CA ASN A 730 -2.16 4.35 -13.33
C ASN A 730 -1.87 5.84 -13.08
N LEU A 731 -0.77 6.36 -13.64
CA LEU A 731 -0.41 7.78 -13.53
C LEU A 731 -1.45 8.70 -14.18
N THR A 732 -1.99 8.30 -15.33
CA THR A 732 -3.01 9.10 -16.02
C THR A 732 -4.30 9.17 -15.20
N LEU A 733 -4.78 8.03 -14.69
CA LEU A 733 -6.01 7.98 -13.89
C LEU A 733 -5.83 8.68 -12.53
N GLY A 734 -4.69 8.49 -11.87
CA GLY A 734 -4.43 9.12 -10.57
C GLY A 734 -4.32 10.63 -10.66
N GLN A 735 -3.68 11.17 -11.70
CA GLN A 735 -3.61 12.60 -11.90
C GLN A 735 -4.94 13.21 -12.36
N ASP A 736 -5.73 12.49 -13.17
CA ASP A 736 -7.09 12.90 -13.50
C ASP A 736 -7.96 13.01 -12.24
N TYR A 737 -7.91 12.00 -11.37
CA TYR A 737 -8.65 12.02 -10.11
C TYR A 737 -8.19 13.15 -9.18
N LEU A 738 -6.88 13.32 -9.00
CA LEU A 738 -6.33 14.37 -8.14
C LEU A 738 -6.65 15.78 -8.68
N ALA A 739 -6.64 15.97 -10.01
CA ALA A 739 -7.05 17.22 -10.64
C ALA A 739 -8.54 17.51 -10.40
N ASP A 740 -9.40 16.51 -10.54
CA ASP A 740 -10.84 16.62 -10.25
C ASP A 740 -11.06 17.05 -8.78
N GLN A 741 -10.33 16.45 -7.83
CA GLN A 741 -10.41 16.85 -6.42
C GLN A 741 -9.92 18.28 -6.19
N ARG A 742 -8.78 18.66 -6.76
CA ARG A 742 -8.24 20.03 -6.68
C ARG A 742 -9.26 21.04 -7.20
N ASP A 743 -9.84 20.78 -8.37
CA ASP A 743 -10.73 21.73 -9.03
C ASP A 743 -12.06 21.87 -8.27
N ASN A 744 -12.61 20.78 -7.74
CA ASN A 744 -13.82 20.79 -6.91
C ASN A 744 -13.62 21.45 -5.54
N LEU A 745 -12.39 21.46 -5.01
CA LEU A 745 -12.03 22.04 -3.72
C LEU A 745 -11.33 23.40 -3.84
N GLY A 746 -11.56 24.11 -4.94
CA GLY A 746 -11.16 25.52 -5.11
C GLY A 746 -9.68 25.75 -5.35
N GLY A 747 -8.94 24.74 -5.85
CA GLY A 747 -7.51 24.83 -6.14
C GLY A 747 -6.59 24.45 -4.97
N ASP A 748 -7.15 24.01 -3.84
CA ASP A 748 -6.38 23.69 -2.63
C ASP A 748 -5.75 22.29 -2.71
N LEU A 749 -4.41 22.24 -2.72
CA LEU A 749 -3.66 20.99 -2.82
C LEU A 749 -3.74 20.12 -1.55
N TYR A 750 -3.83 20.72 -0.35
CA TYR A 750 -4.02 19.92 0.86
C TYR A 750 -5.41 19.28 0.86
N ALA A 751 -6.44 20.04 0.48
CA ALA A 751 -7.79 19.51 0.36
C ALA A 751 -7.87 18.40 -0.72
N ALA A 752 -7.18 18.57 -1.85
CA ALA A 752 -7.10 17.55 -2.90
C ALA A 752 -6.44 16.25 -2.41
N LEU A 753 -5.30 16.33 -1.71
CA LEU A 753 -4.64 15.17 -1.12
C LEU A 753 -5.52 14.50 -0.04
N ALA A 754 -6.23 15.30 0.75
CA ALA A 754 -7.13 14.77 1.77
C ALA A 754 -8.34 14.08 1.15
N ALA A 755 -8.85 14.58 0.02
CA ALA A 755 -9.91 13.93 -0.74
C ALA A 755 -9.41 12.65 -1.40
N TYR A 756 -8.15 12.64 -1.85
CA TYR A 756 -7.50 11.49 -2.46
C TYR A 756 -7.39 10.32 -1.47
N ASN A 757 -6.90 10.57 -0.26
CA ASN A 757 -6.69 9.53 0.76
C ASN A 757 -7.90 9.31 1.70
N GLY A 758 -8.54 10.39 2.16
CA GLY A 758 -9.63 10.36 3.16
C GLY A 758 -11.04 10.50 2.61
N GLY A 759 -11.19 10.65 1.28
CA GLY A 759 -12.47 10.76 0.59
C GLY A 759 -12.97 12.21 0.41
N PRO A 760 -13.61 12.55 -0.73
CA PRO A 760 -13.98 13.94 -1.06
C PRO A 760 -14.94 14.61 -0.06
N GLY A 761 -15.92 13.85 0.44
CA GLY A 761 -16.91 14.37 1.41
C GLY A 761 -16.26 14.78 2.74
N ASN A 762 -15.33 13.97 3.24
CA ASN A 762 -14.57 14.27 4.44
C ASN A 762 -13.66 15.49 4.23
N ALA A 763 -12.94 15.54 3.11
CA ALA A 763 -12.07 16.66 2.78
C ALA A 763 -12.84 17.99 2.69
N ALA A 764 -14.00 18.01 2.05
CA ALA A 764 -14.85 19.20 1.98
C ALA A 764 -15.33 19.64 3.37
N ALA A 765 -15.75 18.69 4.23
CA ALA A 765 -16.16 19.00 5.60
C ALA A 765 -15.01 19.57 6.43
N TRP A 766 -13.80 19.01 6.32
CA TRP A 766 -12.61 19.53 6.99
C TRP A 766 -12.19 20.90 6.45
N GLN A 767 -12.30 21.13 5.14
CA GLN A 767 -11.95 22.40 4.50
C GLN A 767 -12.87 23.52 4.99
N ALA A 768 -14.17 23.24 5.14
CA ALA A 768 -15.12 24.19 5.69
C ALA A 768 -14.77 24.62 7.12
N LEU A 769 -14.33 23.69 7.96
CA LEU A 769 -13.91 23.96 9.34
C LEU A 769 -12.58 24.74 9.41
N ALA A 770 -11.69 24.55 8.44
CA ALA A 770 -10.37 25.19 8.40
C ALA A 770 -10.43 26.68 8.00
N LYS A 771 -11.54 27.14 7.40
CA LYS A 771 -11.76 28.54 7.01
C LYS A 771 -10.61 29.12 6.16
N GLY A 772 -10.00 28.29 5.31
CA GLY A 772 -8.91 28.68 4.41
C GLY A 772 -7.52 28.72 5.04
N ASP A 773 -7.35 28.30 6.30
CA ASP A 773 -6.04 28.14 6.91
C ASP A 773 -5.49 26.72 6.62
N PRO A 774 -4.46 26.58 5.77
CA PRO A 774 -3.94 25.27 5.38
C PRO A 774 -3.29 24.53 6.55
N ASP A 775 -2.77 25.26 7.53
CA ASP A 775 -2.13 24.64 8.70
C ASP A 775 -3.19 24.09 9.64
N LEU A 776 -4.27 24.85 9.85
CA LEU A 776 -5.42 24.41 10.64
C LEU A 776 -6.14 23.24 9.98
N PHE A 777 -6.19 23.21 8.64
CA PHE A 777 -6.76 22.11 7.89
C PHE A 777 -6.11 20.77 8.27
N VAL A 778 -4.77 20.71 8.31
CA VAL A 778 -4.04 19.48 8.70
C VAL A 778 -4.42 19.01 10.11
N GLU A 779 -4.70 19.91 11.06
CA GLU A 779 -5.11 19.51 12.41
C GLU A 779 -6.60 19.18 12.57
N ILE A 780 -7.44 19.65 11.65
CA ILE A 780 -8.87 19.31 11.60
C ILE A 780 -9.09 17.90 11.07
N ILE A 781 -8.18 17.41 10.21
CA ILE A 781 -8.25 16.04 9.68
C ILE A 781 -8.32 15.06 10.85
N ARG A 782 -9.42 14.30 10.87
CA ARG A 782 -9.73 13.37 11.97
C ARG A 782 -9.17 11.97 11.72
N TYR A 783 -8.78 11.65 10.49
CA TYR A 783 -8.08 10.41 10.16
C TYR A 783 -6.58 10.62 10.29
N ASP A 784 -5.97 9.94 11.25
CA ASP A 784 -4.53 10.06 11.48
C ASP A 784 -3.72 9.64 10.24
N GLU A 785 -4.18 8.61 9.52
CA GLU A 785 -3.59 8.19 8.24
C GLU A 785 -3.58 9.34 7.22
N THR A 786 -4.73 9.99 6.98
CA THR A 786 -4.81 11.10 6.03
C THR A 786 -3.94 12.28 6.44
N ARG A 787 -3.90 12.59 7.74
CA ARG A 787 -3.06 13.66 8.26
C ARG A 787 -1.58 13.36 8.05
N GLN A 788 -1.13 12.16 8.38
CA GLN A 788 0.25 11.71 8.15
C GLN A 788 0.59 11.66 6.66
N TYR A 789 -0.37 11.28 5.81
CA TYR A 789 -0.21 11.24 4.36
C TYR A 789 0.09 12.64 3.78
N LEU A 790 -0.69 13.66 4.16
CA LEU A 790 -0.42 15.05 3.77
C LEU A 790 0.93 15.54 4.28
N MET A 791 1.24 15.26 5.54
CA MET A 791 2.49 15.66 6.17
C MET A 791 3.68 15.03 5.44
N GLY A 792 3.63 13.72 5.18
CA GLY A 792 4.66 12.98 4.47
C GLY A 792 4.89 13.46 3.04
N ILE A 793 3.82 13.74 2.28
CA ILE A 793 3.96 14.30 0.92
C ILE A 793 4.63 15.67 0.96
N TYR A 794 4.30 16.50 1.94
CA TYR A 794 4.92 17.82 2.08
C TYR A 794 6.39 17.74 2.50
N GLU A 795 6.75 16.83 3.40
CA GLU A 795 8.15 16.53 3.76
C GLU A 795 8.94 16.07 2.54
N VAL A 796 8.40 15.10 1.80
CA VAL A 796 8.99 14.58 0.57
C VAL A 796 9.14 15.68 -0.49
N PHE A 797 8.12 16.50 -0.70
CA PHE A 797 8.16 17.65 -1.61
C PHE A 797 9.24 18.65 -1.24
N SER A 798 9.44 18.90 0.05
CA SER A 798 10.48 19.79 0.55
C SER A 798 11.88 19.24 0.26
N ILE A 799 12.05 17.91 0.35
CA ILE A 799 13.29 17.23 -0.04
C ILE A 799 13.52 17.32 -1.55
N TYR A 800 12.53 16.98 -2.39
CA TYR A 800 12.61 17.14 -3.84
C TYR A 800 12.96 18.57 -4.25
N SER A 801 12.29 19.55 -3.62
CA SER A 801 12.54 20.98 -3.88
C SER A 801 13.98 21.39 -3.57
N ARG A 802 14.58 20.85 -2.50
CA ARG A 802 16.00 21.12 -2.20
C ARG A 802 16.95 20.38 -3.12
N LEU A 803 16.65 19.11 -3.42
CA LEU A 803 17.52 18.23 -4.18
C LEU A 803 17.65 18.66 -5.64
N TYR A 804 16.56 19.14 -6.23
CA TYR A 804 16.49 19.47 -7.66
C TYR A 804 16.44 20.97 -7.95
N ALA A 805 16.49 21.85 -6.93
CA ALA A 805 16.61 23.29 -7.16
C ALA A 805 18.03 23.67 -7.64
N ARG A 806 18.11 24.55 -8.64
CA ARG A 806 19.36 25.26 -8.99
C ARG A 806 19.41 26.65 -8.35
N GLY A 807 20.58 26.99 -7.80
CA GLY A 807 21.09 28.33 -7.50
C GLY A 807 20.11 29.35 -6.93
N GLN A 808 20.15 29.58 -5.61
CA GLN A 808 19.82 30.89 -5.04
C GLN A 808 21.11 31.67 -4.78
#